data_AF-A0A538LJQ6-F1
#
_entry.id   AF-A0A538LJQ6-F1
#
_cell.length_a   1.000
_cell.length_b   1.000
_cell.length_c   1.000
_cell.angle_alpha   90.00
_cell.angle_beta   90.00
_cell.angle_gamma   90.00
#
_symmetry.space_group_name_H-M   'P 1'
#
loop_
_entity.id
_entity.type
_entity.pdbx_description
1 polymer ?
#
loop_
_entity_poly.entity_id
_entity_poly.type
_entity_poly.pdbx_seq_one_letter_code
_entity_poly.pdbx_strand_id
1 'polypeptide(L)'
;MNPQSTPNAVSAQPADSRAMLPARALFAALVAGYAALAISGVAKSLLAGSGQHAIGGSMLILAAVLCALRAARIPGQRAVFAVIAGGLLSWGAGEVLFALPPRFSGSGPLSLANLLSLGFYPSAYVALALMLRHRLPGFFTTLWLDGLAGALSACALVAAFVFPPVLAHAHGSTTAVAGDLSYPFADLLLFAGCLFAMAMTGWRPGRTLGVATAAFVLIAVTDAFSLWWAATGHQSIETKWEWLWPAAALILVEVAWRPDESDGEISATSLRLLVFPVAVSLTALGLLLSGLVHELDIAGYELAVAALVLLVVRLALTVLENLQIADSSKREALTDALTSLGNRRRLMIDVEEALARGETHVLVLFDLDGFKGYNDTFGHPAGDALLARLGTALKKCVVGRGTAYRLGGDEFCVLLHSGSAVLADHIDTAVAALSEQGQGFTVAPSSGSVVIPAEASDVSAAFQLADQRLYRHKGSRRRTRDGELVRDALIQALREKRPDLGEHLGGVARLAHAVARRLGMSSEAVDEVTKAAELHDIGKMAVPDAILEKPAALDDGEVDLIRQHTVIGERILAVSPALRRVGTLVRHSHERWDGGGYPDGLVGDEIPLGARIIAVCDAFDAMTSDRPYKQSIPIADALAELRRCAGDQFDPVVVHAFCAEAEALLSTVADRVPASPEDQPTSDLFEEDWTVPMPDPAFSAPDPALRAPDPVQEQAWPNQV
;
A
#
# COMPACT_ATOMS: atom_id res chain seq x y z
N MET A 1 1.59 1.47 -6.20
CA MET A 1 2.12 2.84 -6.13
C MET A 1 1.47 3.67 -7.23
N ASN A 2 0.78 4.74 -6.84
CA ASN A 2 0.17 5.73 -7.74
C ASN A 2 1.29 6.48 -8.50
N PRO A 3 1.22 6.69 -9.82
CA PRO A 3 2.18 7.53 -10.53
C PRO A 3 1.78 8.99 -10.32
N GLN A 4 2.03 9.52 -9.12
CA GLN A 4 1.92 10.95 -8.86
C GLN A 4 3.29 11.62 -8.92
N SER A 5 3.32 12.68 -9.72
CA SER A 5 4.28 13.79 -9.72
C SER A 5 5.75 13.43 -9.99
N THR A 6 6.10 13.45 -11.28
CA THR A 6 7.44 13.89 -11.68
C THR A 6 7.62 15.36 -11.27
N PRO A 7 8.64 15.72 -10.47
CA PRO A 7 8.88 17.11 -10.14
C PRO A 7 9.52 17.82 -11.34
N ASN A 8 8.85 18.87 -11.82
CA ASN A 8 9.38 19.99 -12.61
C ASN A 8 10.44 19.65 -13.66
N ALA A 9 9.99 19.25 -14.86
CA ALA A 9 10.70 19.60 -16.08
C ALA A 9 10.64 21.13 -16.23
N VAL A 10 11.60 21.84 -15.61
CA VAL A 10 11.89 23.23 -15.96
C VAL A 10 12.22 23.21 -17.45
N SER A 11 11.28 23.66 -18.28
CA SER A 11 11.52 23.93 -19.69
C SER A 11 12.61 24.99 -19.76
N ALA A 12 13.86 24.57 -19.88
CA ALA A 12 14.96 25.47 -20.19
C ALA A 12 14.59 26.15 -21.51
N GLN A 13 14.33 27.46 -21.48
CA GLN A 13 14.17 28.25 -22.69
C GLN A 13 15.36 27.94 -23.61
N PRO A 14 15.14 27.65 -24.90
CA PRO A 14 16.24 27.35 -25.81
C PRO A 14 17.17 28.58 -25.80
N ALA A 15 18.38 28.40 -25.30
CA ALA A 15 19.41 29.42 -25.43
C ALA A 15 19.55 29.76 -26.93
N ASP A 16 19.72 31.04 -27.20
CA ASP A 16 19.58 31.68 -28.50
C ASP A 16 20.59 31.13 -29.53
N SER A 17 20.30 29.95 -30.08
CA SER A 17 21.14 29.23 -31.07
C SER A 17 21.42 30.06 -32.32
N ARG A 18 20.56 31.07 -32.57
CA ARG A 18 20.69 32.06 -33.64
C ARG A 18 21.91 32.97 -33.47
N ALA A 19 22.36 33.25 -32.25
CA ALA A 19 23.52 34.13 -32.00
C ALA A 19 24.87 33.48 -32.39
N MET A 20 24.93 32.15 -32.47
CA MET A 20 26.15 31.39 -32.81
C MET A 20 26.14 30.81 -34.23
N LEU A 21 25.04 30.99 -34.98
CA LEU A 21 24.96 30.67 -36.41
C LEU A 21 26.13 31.26 -37.23
N PRO A 22 26.56 32.53 -37.04
CA PRO A 22 27.68 33.08 -37.81
C PRO A 22 29.02 32.42 -37.47
N ALA A 23 29.26 32.06 -36.21
CA ALA A 23 30.50 31.38 -35.81
C ALA A 23 30.56 29.94 -36.34
N ARG A 24 29.42 29.22 -36.35
CA ARG A 24 29.30 27.88 -36.95
C ARG A 24 29.46 27.93 -38.47
N ALA A 25 28.83 28.89 -39.13
CA ALA A 25 28.96 29.09 -40.57
C ALA A 25 30.40 29.44 -40.96
N LEU A 26 31.08 30.28 -40.15
CA LEU A 26 32.50 30.58 -40.32
C LEU A 26 33.36 29.32 -40.16
N PHE A 27 33.12 28.52 -39.11
CA PHE A 27 33.87 27.29 -38.88
C PHE A 27 33.66 26.28 -40.03
N ALA A 28 32.42 26.10 -40.48
CA ALA A 28 32.11 25.23 -41.63
C ALA A 28 32.76 25.74 -42.94
N ALA A 29 32.76 27.05 -43.18
CA ALA A 29 33.43 27.65 -44.33
C ALA A 29 34.96 27.46 -44.29
N LEU A 30 35.57 27.55 -43.10
CA LEU A 30 36.99 27.27 -42.90
C LEU A 30 37.33 25.81 -43.19
N VAL A 31 36.54 24.86 -42.66
CA VAL A 31 36.72 23.42 -42.95
C VAL A 31 36.55 23.14 -44.45
N ALA A 32 35.53 23.70 -45.10
CA ALA A 32 35.30 23.52 -46.53
C ALA A 32 36.43 24.13 -47.39
N GLY A 33 36.93 25.31 -47.01
CA GLY A 33 38.08 25.94 -47.64
C GLY A 33 39.36 25.10 -47.49
N TYR A 34 39.62 24.58 -46.29
CA TYR A 34 40.73 23.67 -46.04
C TYR A 34 40.61 22.36 -46.82
N ALA A 35 39.41 21.76 -46.86
CA ALA A 35 39.14 20.57 -47.67
C ALA A 35 39.38 20.82 -49.16
N ALA A 36 38.89 21.94 -49.69
CA ALA A 36 39.11 22.33 -51.08
C ALA A 36 40.60 22.53 -51.39
N LEU A 37 41.35 23.15 -50.47
CA LEU A 37 42.80 23.33 -50.60
C LEU A 37 43.56 21.99 -50.53
N ALA A 38 43.20 21.13 -49.58
CA ALA A 38 43.80 19.81 -49.40
C ALA A 38 43.56 18.89 -50.63
N ILE A 39 42.37 18.97 -51.23
CA ILE A 39 42.01 18.22 -52.45
C ILE A 39 42.67 18.83 -53.70
N SER A 40 42.89 20.15 -53.73
CA SER A 40 43.52 20.82 -54.87
C SER A 40 45.03 20.55 -54.92
N GLY A 41 45.53 19.97 -56.01
CA GLY A 41 46.98 19.78 -56.21
C GLY A 41 47.80 21.08 -56.28
N VAL A 42 47.13 22.24 -56.35
CA VAL A 42 47.73 23.57 -56.52
C VAL A 42 48.17 24.19 -55.18
N ALA A 43 47.62 23.76 -54.04
CA ALA A 43 47.95 24.30 -52.72
C ALA A 43 48.93 23.41 -51.92
N LYS A 44 49.55 22.42 -52.56
CA LYS A 44 50.41 21.41 -51.91
C LYS A 44 51.66 22.00 -51.23
N SER A 45 52.15 23.17 -51.67
CA SER A 45 53.34 23.82 -51.07
C SER A 45 53.00 24.81 -49.95
N LEU A 46 51.77 25.34 -49.91
CA LEU A 46 51.31 26.30 -48.90
C LEU A 46 50.86 25.60 -47.61
N LEU A 47 50.36 24.37 -47.75
CA LEU A 47 49.88 23.53 -46.66
C LEU A 47 50.87 22.41 -46.29
N ALA A 48 52.05 22.33 -46.89
CA ALA A 48 53.01 21.28 -46.57
C ALA A 48 53.61 21.44 -45.15
N GLY A 49 53.79 20.32 -44.45
CA GLY A 49 54.53 20.25 -43.19
C GLY A 49 53.87 21.05 -42.07
N SER A 50 54.59 22.02 -41.50
CA SER A 50 54.13 22.78 -40.32
C SER A 50 52.87 23.61 -40.55
N GLY A 51 52.61 24.06 -41.78
CA GLY A 51 51.41 24.85 -42.12
C GLY A 51 50.11 24.06 -41.93
N GLN A 52 50.16 22.75 -42.18
CA GLN A 52 49.02 21.85 -42.03
C GLN A 52 48.58 21.72 -40.58
N HIS A 53 49.54 21.37 -39.72
CA HIS A 53 49.34 21.21 -38.29
C HIS A 53 48.87 22.51 -37.63
N ALA A 54 49.36 23.67 -38.09
CA ALA A 54 48.92 24.97 -37.58
C ALA A 54 47.44 25.24 -37.89
N ILE A 55 47.01 24.97 -39.13
CA ILE A 55 45.64 25.22 -39.57
C ILE A 55 44.68 24.19 -38.95
N GLY A 56 45.04 22.90 -38.96
CA GLY A 56 44.27 21.84 -38.31
C GLY A 56 44.11 22.08 -36.80
N GLY A 57 45.19 22.40 -36.10
CA GLY A 57 45.16 22.73 -34.68
C GLY A 57 44.32 23.97 -34.36
N SER A 58 44.39 25.01 -35.19
CA SER A 58 43.56 26.21 -35.03
C SER A 58 42.06 25.90 -35.19
N MET A 59 41.71 25.00 -36.12
CA MET A 59 40.33 24.52 -36.30
C MET A 59 39.83 23.73 -35.08
N LEU A 60 40.66 22.85 -34.52
CA LEU A 60 40.33 22.08 -33.33
C LEU A 60 40.15 22.96 -32.09
N ILE A 61 41.00 23.98 -31.92
CA ILE A 61 40.87 24.97 -30.84
C ILE A 61 39.58 25.77 -30.99
N LEU A 62 39.23 26.19 -32.22
CA LEU A 62 37.96 26.88 -32.48
C LEU A 62 36.76 25.99 -32.17
N ALA A 63 36.81 24.70 -32.54
CA ALA A 63 35.79 23.72 -32.17
C ALA A 63 35.67 23.56 -30.64
N ALA A 64 36.81 23.49 -29.94
CA ALA A 64 36.86 23.42 -28.49
C ALA A 64 36.19 24.64 -27.83
N VAL A 65 36.47 25.86 -28.32
CA VAL A 65 35.84 27.09 -27.84
C VAL A 65 34.32 27.06 -28.04
N LEU A 66 33.84 26.61 -29.21
CA LEU A 66 32.41 26.50 -29.48
C LEU A 66 31.72 25.47 -28.55
N CYS A 67 32.38 24.35 -28.23
CA CYS A 67 31.88 23.37 -27.25
C CYS A 67 31.93 23.91 -25.81
N ALA A 68 32.98 24.66 -25.43
CA ALA A 68 33.10 25.28 -24.11
C ALA A 68 32.02 26.36 -23.89
N LEU A 69 31.73 27.16 -24.92
CA LEU A 69 30.64 28.14 -24.90
C LEU A 69 29.29 27.46 -24.70
N ARG A 70 29.05 26.31 -25.34
CA ARG A 70 27.86 25.49 -25.10
C ARG A 70 27.78 25.01 -23.64
N ALA A 71 28.87 24.53 -23.08
CA ALA A 71 28.93 24.07 -21.70
C ALA A 71 28.67 25.21 -20.68
N ALA A 72 29.14 26.42 -20.98
CA ALA A 72 28.97 27.59 -20.13
C ALA A 72 27.57 28.22 -20.21
N ARG A 73 26.94 28.20 -21.40
CA ARG A 73 25.67 28.91 -21.66
C ARG A 73 24.41 28.07 -21.41
N ILE A 74 24.50 26.73 -21.52
CA ILE A 74 23.33 25.84 -21.43
C ILE A 74 23.56 24.80 -20.32
N PRO A 75 22.74 24.80 -19.26
CA PRO A 75 22.95 23.93 -18.10
C PRO A 75 22.74 22.44 -18.42
N GLY A 76 21.88 22.11 -19.39
CA GLY A 76 21.66 20.73 -19.85
C GLY A 76 22.93 20.12 -20.46
N GLN A 77 23.34 18.96 -19.95
CA GLN A 77 24.54 18.21 -20.38
C GLN A 77 25.86 19.01 -20.35
N ARG A 78 25.98 20.04 -19.49
CA ARG A 78 27.19 20.89 -19.40
C ARG A 78 28.51 20.10 -19.25
N ALA A 79 28.48 19.03 -18.46
CA ALA A 79 29.65 18.20 -18.19
C ALA A 79 30.13 17.47 -19.45
N VAL A 80 29.21 16.98 -20.29
CA VAL A 80 29.52 16.30 -21.56
C VAL A 80 30.32 17.24 -22.46
N PHE A 81 29.80 18.44 -22.71
CA PHE A 81 30.42 19.37 -23.65
C PHE A 81 31.66 20.08 -23.08
N ALA A 82 31.78 20.21 -21.76
CA ALA A 82 33.02 20.66 -21.13
C ALA A 82 34.15 19.64 -21.33
N VAL A 83 33.85 18.35 -21.18
CA VAL A 83 34.82 17.28 -21.41
C VAL A 83 35.22 17.19 -22.90
N ILE A 84 34.25 17.25 -23.82
CA ILE A 84 34.54 17.30 -25.27
C ILE A 84 35.42 18.51 -25.61
N ALA A 85 35.10 19.69 -25.06
CA ALA A 85 35.90 20.90 -25.26
C ALA A 85 37.34 20.73 -24.76
N GLY A 86 37.52 20.15 -23.56
CA GLY A 86 38.85 19.86 -23.02
C GLY A 86 39.66 18.91 -23.91
N GLY A 87 39.02 17.85 -24.41
CA GLY A 87 39.65 16.89 -25.33
C GLY A 87 40.06 17.52 -26.66
N LEU A 88 39.16 18.28 -27.28
CA LEU A 88 39.45 19.00 -28.54
C LEU A 88 40.53 20.07 -28.35
N LEU A 89 40.57 20.75 -27.20
CA LEU A 89 41.61 21.72 -26.87
C LEU A 89 42.97 21.04 -26.70
N SER A 90 43.00 19.89 -26.02
CA SER A 90 44.20 19.07 -25.85
C SER A 90 44.76 18.66 -27.21
N TRP A 91 43.91 18.10 -28.07
CA TRP A 91 44.34 17.68 -29.41
C TRP A 91 44.77 18.86 -30.29
N GLY A 92 43.99 19.95 -30.30
CA GLY A 92 44.36 21.16 -31.04
C GLY A 92 45.68 21.77 -30.57
N ALA A 93 45.99 21.72 -29.27
CA ALA A 93 47.28 22.15 -28.74
C ALA A 93 48.42 21.22 -29.20
N GLY A 94 48.18 19.91 -29.28
CA GLY A 94 49.13 18.94 -29.85
C GLY A 94 49.46 19.26 -31.31
N GLU A 95 48.45 19.50 -32.14
CA GLU A 95 48.63 19.91 -33.54
C GLU A 95 49.40 21.23 -33.67
N VAL A 96 49.06 22.25 -32.87
CA VAL A 96 49.83 23.52 -32.90
C VAL A 96 51.29 23.31 -32.49
N LEU A 97 51.58 22.40 -31.56
CA LEU A 97 52.95 22.06 -31.20
C LEU A 97 53.69 21.33 -32.32
N PHE A 98 53.02 20.45 -33.08
CA PHE A 98 53.61 19.83 -34.27
C PHE A 98 53.93 20.83 -35.38
N ALA A 99 53.23 21.97 -35.42
CA ALA A 99 53.56 23.08 -36.33
C ALA A 99 54.83 23.83 -35.93
N LEU A 100 55.31 23.70 -34.68
CA LEU A 100 56.52 24.36 -34.22
C LEU A 100 57.78 23.56 -34.58
N PRO A 101 58.97 24.21 -34.62
CA PRO A 101 60.22 23.51 -34.85
C PRO A 101 60.45 22.35 -33.87
N PRO A 102 61.12 21.24 -34.29
CA PRO A 102 61.25 20.00 -33.50
C PRO A 102 61.77 20.13 -32.07
N ARG A 103 62.53 21.21 -31.79
CA ARG A 103 63.00 21.56 -30.44
C ARG A 103 61.88 21.85 -29.43
N PHE A 104 60.67 22.19 -29.91
CA PHE A 104 59.50 22.50 -29.10
C PHE A 104 58.44 21.41 -29.15
N SER A 105 58.25 20.74 -30.29
CA SER A 105 57.31 19.61 -30.42
C SER A 105 57.78 18.39 -29.62
N GLY A 106 59.10 18.27 -29.39
CA GLY A 106 59.74 17.06 -28.89
C GLY A 106 59.92 16.03 -30.00
N SER A 107 60.94 15.17 -29.87
CA SER A 107 61.16 14.05 -30.78
C SER A 107 60.75 12.74 -30.13
N GLY A 108 59.88 12.00 -30.83
CA GLY A 108 59.50 10.65 -30.45
C GLY A 108 58.09 10.48 -29.86
N PRO A 109 57.79 9.25 -29.44
CA PRO A 109 56.43 8.76 -29.15
C PRO A 109 55.81 9.34 -27.87
N LEU A 110 56.65 9.71 -26.90
CA LEU A 110 56.25 10.33 -25.63
C LEU A 110 56.40 11.86 -25.65
N SER A 111 56.47 12.46 -26.84
CA SER A 111 56.55 13.92 -26.98
C SER A 111 55.30 14.60 -26.40
N LEU A 112 55.46 15.84 -25.94
CA LEU A 112 54.33 16.61 -25.40
C LEU A 112 53.22 16.79 -26.44
N ALA A 113 53.58 16.95 -27.72
CA ALA A 113 52.63 17.03 -28.82
C ALA A 113 51.79 15.74 -28.95
N ASN A 114 52.43 14.57 -28.91
CA ASN A 114 51.72 13.28 -28.93
C ASN A 114 50.84 13.06 -27.70
N LEU A 115 51.33 13.38 -26.50
CA LEU A 115 50.54 13.24 -25.27
C LEU A 115 49.30 14.14 -25.27
N LEU A 116 49.42 15.35 -25.81
CA LEU A 116 48.31 16.28 -25.94
C LEU A 116 47.29 15.80 -27.00
N SER A 117 47.74 15.24 -28.12
CA SER A 117 46.87 14.59 -29.10
C SER A 117 46.13 13.39 -28.51
N LEU A 118 46.82 12.52 -27.77
CA LEU A 118 46.21 11.37 -27.08
C LEU A 118 45.21 11.79 -25.97
N GLY A 119 45.33 13.00 -25.42
CA GLY A 119 44.41 13.53 -24.40
C GLY A 119 42.94 13.66 -24.86
N PHE A 120 42.69 13.61 -26.18
CA PHE A 120 41.34 13.54 -26.72
C PHE A 120 40.61 12.24 -26.35
N TYR A 121 41.28 11.08 -26.39
CA TYR A 121 40.61 9.79 -26.23
C TYR A 121 39.96 9.57 -24.86
N PRO A 122 40.64 9.84 -23.72
CA PRO A 122 39.99 9.75 -22.41
C PRO A 122 38.79 10.69 -22.31
N SER A 123 38.89 11.89 -22.90
CA SER A 123 37.81 12.86 -22.94
C SER A 123 36.62 12.35 -23.76
N ALA A 124 36.87 11.77 -24.94
CA ALA A 124 35.84 11.18 -25.79
C ALA A 124 35.12 10.02 -25.10
N TYR A 125 35.86 9.15 -24.40
CA TYR A 125 35.29 8.04 -23.64
C TYR A 125 34.42 8.53 -22.46
N VAL A 126 34.92 9.50 -21.68
CA VAL A 126 34.16 10.11 -20.57
C VAL A 126 32.90 10.82 -21.10
N ALA A 127 33.00 11.53 -22.22
CA ALA A 127 31.85 12.18 -22.85
C ALA A 127 30.78 11.16 -23.26
N LEU A 128 31.17 10.06 -23.90
CA LEU A 128 30.28 8.97 -24.28
C LEU A 128 29.60 8.32 -23.05
N ALA A 129 30.36 8.07 -21.98
CA ALA A 129 29.82 7.54 -20.73
C ALA A 129 28.82 8.51 -20.07
N LEU A 130 29.10 9.81 -20.06
CA LEU A 130 28.19 10.84 -19.53
C LEU A 130 26.91 10.97 -20.36
N MET A 131 27.01 10.89 -21.70
CA MET A 131 25.85 10.88 -22.60
C MET A 131 24.95 9.66 -22.34
N LEU A 132 25.54 8.49 -22.10
CA LEU A 132 24.79 7.28 -21.78
C LEU A 132 24.16 7.36 -20.38
N ARG A 133 24.89 7.88 -19.40
CA ARG A 133 24.39 8.07 -18.02
C ARG A 133 23.15 8.94 -17.96
N HIS A 134 23.03 9.95 -18.83
CA HIS A 134 21.85 10.81 -18.87
C HIS A 134 20.57 10.07 -19.33
N ARG A 135 20.71 8.90 -19.97
CA ARG A 135 19.62 8.10 -20.55
C ARG A 135 19.25 6.88 -19.70
N LEU A 136 20.02 6.59 -18.65
CA LEU A 136 19.81 5.47 -17.75
C LEU A 136 19.18 5.95 -16.43
N PRO A 137 18.02 5.41 -16.01
CA PRO A 137 17.39 5.77 -14.74
C PRO A 137 18.20 5.30 -13.51
N GLY A 138 19.22 4.45 -13.71
CA GLY A 138 20.18 4.02 -12.70
C GLY A 138 21.44 3.42 -13.34
N PHE A 139 22.58 3.54 -12.66
CA PHE A 139 23.85 2.97 -13.13
C PHE A 139 24.06 1.60 -12.48
N PHE A 140 23.93 0.52 -13.25
CA PHE A 140 24.14 -0.85 -12.75
C PHE A 140 25.63 -1.19 -12.75
N THR A 141 26.13 -1.80 -11.67
CA THR A 141 27.53 -2.25 -11.54
C THR A 141 27.93 -3.21 -12.66
N THR A 142 26.99 -4.02 -13.14
CA THR A 142 27.17 -4.95 -14.27
C THR A 142 27.52 -4.26 -15.60
N LEU A 143 27.13 -2.99 -15.80
CA LEU A 143 27.47 -2.22 -17.00
C LEU A 143 28.94 -1.81 -17.05
N TRP A 144 29.59 -1.59 -15.90
CA TRP A 144 31.04 -1.35 -15.86
C TRP A 144 31.81 -2.59 -16.30
N LEU A 145 31.34 -3.77 -15.89
CA LEU A 145 31.96 -5.04 -16.26
C LEU A 145 31.83 -5.31 -17.75
N ASP A 146 30.68 -4.96 -18.36
CA ASP A 146 30.49 -5.04 -19.81
C ASP A 146 31.48 -4.13 -20.54
N GLY A 147 31.60 -2.86 -20.14
CA GLY A 147 32.57 -1.93 -20.71
C GLY A 147 34.03 -2.39 -20.58
N LEU A 148 34.41 -2.91 -19.41
CA LEU A 148 35.76 -3.43 -19.17
C LEU A 148 36.05 -4.71 -19.98
N ALA A 149 35.07 -5.62 -20.11
CA ALA A 149 35.21 -6.81 -20.94
C ALA A 149 35.35 -6.43 -22.42
N GLY A 150 34.57 -5.45 -22.88
CA GLY A 150 34.70 -4.88 -24.22
C GLY A 150 36.08 -4.28 -24.46
N ALA A 151 36.61 -3.53 -23.50
CA ALA A 151 37.96 -2.99 -23.56
C ALA A 151 39.02 -4.09 -23.65
N LEU A 152 38.98 -5.09 -22.77
CA LEU A 152 39.91 -6.23 -22.81
C LEU A 152 39.85 -6.99 -24.14
N SER A 153 38.65 -7.22 -24.67
CA SER A 153 38.48 -7.89 -25.97
C SER A 153 39.01 -7.04 -27.13
N ALA A 154 38.84 -5.71 -27.08
CA ALA A 154 39.46 -4.80 -28.03
C ALA A 154 41.00 -4.88 -27.93
N CYS A 155 41.57 -4.78 -26.73
CA CYS A 155 43.01 -4.92 -26.51
C CYS A 155 43.54 -6.25 -27.07
N ALA A 156 42.80 -7.35 -26.89
CA ALA A 156 43.16 -8.66 -27.41
C ALA A 156 43.20 -8.68 -28.94
N LEU A 157 42.24 -8.04 -29.63
CA LEU A 157 42.25 -7.90 -31.09
C LEU A 157 43.47 -7.10 -31.59
N VAL A 158 43.83 -6.00 -30.91
CA VAL A 158 45.04 -5.24 -31.25
C VAL A 158 46.28 -6.11 -31.10
N ALA A 159 46.42 -6.79 -29.96
CA ALA A 159 47.55 -7.66 -29.67
C ALA A 159 47.69 -8.80 -30.69
N ALA A 160 46.57 -9.32 -31.21
CA ALA A 160 46.61 -10.42 -32.16
C ALA A 160 46.84 -9.99 -33.61
N PHE A 161 46.23 -8.90 -34.08
CA PHE A 161 46.22 -8.54 -35.50
C PHE A 161 47.06 -7.32 -35.86
N VAL A 162 47.23 -6.39 -34.92
CA VAL A 162 47.93 -5.11 -35.18
C VAL A 162 49.37 -5.18 -34.66
N PHE A 163 49.59 -5.84 -33.52
CA PHE A 163 50.89 -5.90 -32.87
C PHE A 163 51.95 -6.63 -33.71
N PRO A 164 51.68 -7.82 -34.32
CA PRO A 164 52.70 -8.51 -35.12
C PRO A 164 53.20 -7.74 -36.36
N PRO A 165 52.34 -7.14 -37.22
CA PRO A 165 52.82 -6.34 -38.34
C PRO A 165 53.55 -5.07 -37.91
N VAL A 166 53.15 -4.42 -36.80
CA VAL A 166 53.86 -3.24 -36.29
C VAL A 166 55.25 -3.63 -35.77
N LEU A 167 55.38 -4.72 -35.00
CA LEU A 167 56.67 -5.24 -34.54
C LEU A 167 57.59 -5.64 -35.70
N ALA A 168 57.04 -6.20 -36.78
CA ALA A 168 57.82 -6.60 -37.95
C ALA A 168 58.43 -5.41 -38.72
N HIS A 169 57.80 -4.22 -38.64
CA HIS A 169 58.27 -3.00 -39.32
C HIS A 169 58.98 -2.02 -38.38
N ALA A 170 58.81 -2.17 -37.06
CA ALA A 170 59.43 -1.30 -36.08
C ALA A 170 60.90 -1.68 -35.85
N HIS A 171 61.81 -1.05 -36.61
CA HIS A 171 63.26 -1.16 -36.39
C HIS A 171 63.78 -0.28 -35.22
N GLY A 172 62.94 0.01 -34.21
CA GLY A 172 63.16 1.05 -33.20
C GLY A 172 63.13 0.60 -31.73
N SER A 173 63.33 1.54 -30.80
CA SER A 173 63.25 1.31 -29.35
C SER A 173 61.84 0.91 -28.90
N THR A 174 61.70 0.23 -27.76
CA THR A 174 60.39 -0.16 -27.17
C THR A 174 59.42 1.01 -27.03
N THR A 175 59.94 2.21 -26.79
CA THR A 175 59.16 3.44 -26.75
C THR A 175 58.54 3.79 -28.12
N ALA A 176 59.28 3.60 -29.22
CA ALA A 176 58.79 3.90 -30.58
C ALA A 176 57.60 3.00 -30.94
N VAL A 177 57.74 1.70 -30.67
CA VAL A 177 56.66 0.71 -30.81
C VAL A 177 55.43 1.10 -29.98
N ALA A 178 55.63 1.52 -28.72
CA ALA A 178 54.53 1.94 -27.86
C ALA A 178 53.81 3.20 -28.38
N GLY A 179 54.53 4.12 -29.01
CA GLY A 179 53.90 5.28 -29.67
C GLY A 179 53.09 4.91 -30.90
N ASP A 180 53.65 4.07 -31.77
CA ASP A 180 53.00 3.65 -33.01
C ASP A 180 51.70 2.86 -32.76
N LEU A 181 51.60 2.21 -31.60
CA LEU A 181 50.41 1.47 -31.16
C LEU A 181 49.42 2.29 -30.33
N SER A 182 49.83 3.45 -29.81
CA SER A 182 49.01 4.22 -28.87
C SER A 182 47.70 4.74 -29.50
N TYR A 183 47.75 5.24 -30.75
CA TYR A 183 46.57 5.70 -31.48
C TYR A 183 45.65 4.54 -31.89
N PRO A 184 46.13 3.47 -32.58
CA PRO A 184 45.27 2.32 -32.93
C PRO A 184 44.58 1.67 -31.73
N PHE A 185 45.28 1.61 -30.60
CA PHE A 185 44.73 1.10 -29.36
C PHE A 185 43.62 2.00 -28.83
N ALA A 186 43.86 3.31 -28.78
CA ALA A 186 42.89 4.28 -28.31
C ALA A 186 41.65 4.38 -29.24
N ASP A 187 41.84 4.25 -30.55
CA ASP A 187 40.79 4.18 -31.57
C ASP A 187 39.90 2.95 -31.39
N LEU A 188 40.50 1.79 -31.17
CA LEU A 188 39.73 0.55 -31.00
C LEU A 188 38.94 0.57 -29.68
N LEU A 189 39.50 1.13 -28.61
CA LEU A 189 38.77 1.35 -27.36
C LEU A 189 37.61 2.33 -27.54
N LEU A 190 37.83 3.43 -28.25
CA LEU A 190 36.78 4.41 -28.55
C LEU A 190 35.67 3.80 -29.42
N PHE A 191 36.04 2.96 -30.40
CA PHE A 191 35.12 2.22 -31.24
C PHE A 191 34.30 1.19 -30.44
N ALA A 192 34.95 0.43 -29.54
CA ALA A 192 34.27 -0.50 -28.64
C ALA A 192 33.28 0.24 -27.71
N GLY A 193 33.66 1.39 -27.17
CA GLY A 193 32.77 2.27 -26.41
C GLY A 193 31.58 2.77 -27.23
N CYS A 194 31.82 3.16 -28.49
CA CYS A 194 30.76 3.53 -29.43
C CYS A 194 29.77 2.39 -29.68
N LEU A 195 30.26 1.18 -29.97
CA LEU A 195 29.42 0.00 -30.14
C LEU A 195 28.64 -0.33 -28.87
N PHE A 196 29.26 -0.20 -27.69
CA PHE A 196 28.59 -0.37 -26.41
C PHE A 196 27.42 0.61 -26.25
N ALA A 197 27.66 1.90 -26.48
CA ALA A 197 26.60 2.92 -26.39
C ALA A 197 25.46 2.68 -27.40
N MET A 198 25.78 2.24 -28.62
CA MET A 198 24.78 1.89 -29.63
C MET A 198 23.96 0.66 -29.24
N ALA A 199 24.61 -0.38 -28.71
CA ALA A 199 23.93 -1.59 -28.26
C ALA A 199 23.01 -1.31 -27.05
N MET A 200 23.48 -0.50 -26.10
CA MET A 200 22.71 -0.08 -24.91
C MET A 200 21.46 0.72 -25.27
N THR A 201 21.47 1.44 -26.38
CA THR A 201 20.31 2.17 -26.90
C THR A 201 19.47 1.36 -27.89
N GLY A 202 19.74 0.05 -28.04
CA GLY A 202 19.01 -0.81 -28.96
C GLY A 202 19.13 -0.38 -30.41
N TRP A 203 20.29 0.17 -30.80
CA TRP A 203 20.55 0.76 -32.10
C TRP A 203 19.67 1.97 -32.44
N ARG A 204 19.07 2.58 -31.42
CA ARG A 204 18.31 3.83 -31.50
C ARG A 204 18.89 4.87 -30.53
N PRO A 205 20.15 5.30 -30.74
CA PRO A 205 20.88 6.18 -29.81
C PRO A 205 20.29 7.57 -29.65
N GLY A 206 19.25 7.92 -30.41
CA GLY A 206 18.83 9.30 -30.56
C GLY A 206 19.83 10.10 -31.39
N ARG A 207 19.52 11.37 -31.65
CA ARG A 207 20.32 12.18 -32.57
C ARG A 207 21.65 12.62 -31.96
N THR A 208 21.67 13.00 -30.68
CA THR A 208 22.88 13.52 -30.01
C THR A 208 23.95 12.44 -29.89
N LEU A 209 23.62 11.30 -29.29
CA LEU A 209 24.58 10.20 -29.11
C LEU A 209 24.93 9.54 -30.45
N GLY A 210 23.95 9.32 -31.34
CA GLY A 210 24.21 8.66 -32.63
C GLY A 210 25.17 9.47 -33.52
N VAL A 211 25.02 10.80 -33.55
CA VAL A 211 25.90 11.68 -34.34
C VAL A 211 27.25 11.87 -33.67
N ALA A 212 27.33 11.91 -32.34
CA ALA A 212 28.60 11.91 -31.61
C ALA A 212 29.39 10.61 -31.86
N THR A 213 28.72 9.46 -31.80
CA THR A 213 29.29 8.17 -32.16
C THR A 213 29.78 8.16 -33.60
N ALA A 214 29.02 8.69 -34.55
CA ALA A 214 29.48 8.81 -35.94
C ALA A 214 30.76 9.66 -36.07
N ALA A 215 30.89 10.75 -35.31
CA ALA A 215 32.10 11.56 -35.29
C ALA A 215 33.30 10.79 -34.72
N PHE A 216 33.13 10.08 -33.61
CA PHE A 216 34.19 9.27 -33.00
C PHE A 216 34.63 8.11 -33.90
N VAL A 217 33.68 7.43 -34.56
CA VAL A 217 33.98 6.39 -35.55
C VAL A 217 34.73 6.99 -36.75
N LEU A 218 34.36 8.19 -37.20
CA LEU A 218 35.05 8.87 -38.29
C LEU A 218 36.52 9.16 -37.93
N ILE A 219 36.80 9.59 -36.70
CA ILE A 219 38.18 9.80 -36.21
C ILE A 219 38.95 8.48 -36.27
N ALA A 220 38.43 7.42 -35.63
CA ALA A 220 39.08 6.12 -35.57
C ALA A 220 39.35 5.50 -36.97
N VAL A 221 38.39 5.65 -37.90
CA VAL A 221 38.57 5.17 -39.28
C VAL A 221 39.62 5.99 -40.02
N THR A 222 39.65 7.31 -39.79
CA THR A 222 40.66 8.20 -40.41
C THR A 222 42.06 7.85 -39.92
N ASP A 223 42.23 7.59 -38.62
CA ASP A 223 43.50 7.18 -38.03
C ASP A 223 43.94 5.79 -38.51
N ALA A 224 43.05 4.81 -38.53
CA ALA A 224 43.34 3.48 -39.06
C ALA A 224 43.74 3.50 -40.54
N PHE A 225 43.05 4.32 -41.35
CA PHE A 225 43.39 4.49 -42.76
C PHE A 225 44.73 5.20 -42.93
N SER A 226 45.01 6.23 -42.13
CA SER A 226 46.29 6.94 -42.11
C SER A 226 47.46 6.00 -41.80
N LEU A 227 47.31 5.16 -40.78
CA LEU A 227 48.32 4.18 -40.41
C LEU A 227 48.54 3.12 -41.51
N TRP A 228 47.47 2.57 -42.08
CA TRP A 228 47.57 1.60 -43.18
C TRP A 228 48.23 2.20 -44.42
N TRP A 229 47.90 3.44 -44.75
CA TRP A 229 48.50 4.17 -45.87
C TRP A 229 50.00 4.38 -45.66
N ALA A 230 50.40 4.79 -44.45
CA ALA A 230 51.81 4.92 -44.08
C ALA A 230 52.56 3.58 -44.16
N ALA A 231 51.93 2.49 -43.70
CA ALA A 231 52.53 1.15 -43.69
C ALA A 231 52.72 0.54 -45.09
N THR A 232 51.87 0.88 -46.07
CA THR A 232 51.93 0.32 -47.43
C THR A 232 52.90 1.06 -48.38
N GLY A 233 53.63 2.06 -47.89
CA GLY A 233 54.70 2.73 -48.64
C GLY A 233 54.22 3.68 -49.75
N HIS A 234 52.95 4.07 -49.77
CA HIS A 234 52.39 5.00 -50.75
C HIS A 234 52.77 6.47 -50.43
N GLN A 235 54.00 6.87 -50.76
CA GLN A 235 54.56 8.20 -50.40
C GLN A 235 54.04 9.42 -51.20
N SER A 236 53.07 9.30 -52.11
CA SER A 236 52.75 10.41 -53.04
C SER A 236 51.44 11.16 -52.81
N ILE A 237 50.62 10.81 -51.80
CA ILE A 237 49.31 11.45 -51.58
C ILE A 237 48.98 11.61 -50.09
N GLU A 238 49.78 12.37 -49.33
CA GLU A 238 49.43 12.75 -47.95
C GLU A 238 48.12 13.60 -47.90
N THR A 239 47.78 14.33 -48.97
CA THR A 239 46.90 15.51 -48.87
C THR A 239 45.39 15.28 -49.06
N LYS A 240 44.89 14.08 -49.39
CA LYS A 240 43.48 13.94 -49.86
C LYS A 240 42.41 13.75 -48.78
N TRP A 241 42.75 13.26 -47.58
CA TRP A 241 41.76 12.85 -46.55
C TRP A 241 41.99 13.48 -45.18
N GLU A 242 43.01 14.32 -45.01
CA GLU A 242 43.34 14.94 -43.72
C GLU A 242 42.30 15.96 -43.24
N TRP A 243 41.44 16.43 -44.15
CA TRP A 243 40.28 17.27 -43.80
C TRP A 243 39.20 16.49 -43.02
N LEU A 244 39.28 15.15 -42.95
CA LEU A 244 38.35 14.33 -42.18
C LEU A 244 38.47 14.54 -40.66
N TRP A 245 39.66 14.81 -40.13
CA TRP A 245 39.85 15.11 -38.70
C TRP A 245 39.13 16.40 -38.27
N PRO A 246 39.35 17.58 -38.91
CA PRO A 246 38.55 18.77 -38.67
C PRO A 246 37.06 18.59 -38.96
N ALA A 247 36.69 17.78 -39.96
CA ALA A 247 35.30 17.47 -40.26
C ALA A 247 34.62 16.71 -39.11
N ALA A 248 35.31 15.76 -38.47
CA ALA A 248 34.79 15.07 -37.28
C ALA A 248 34.60 16.03 -36.09
N ALA A 249 35.54 16.97 -35.88
CA ALA A 249 35.39 18.00 -34.86
C ALA A 249 34.20 18.93 -35.15
N LEU A 250 33.93 19.27 -36.42
CA LEU A 250 32.73 20.00 -36.82
C LEU A 250 31.44 19.23 -36.50
N ILE A 251 31.42 17.91 -36.70
CA ILE A 251 30.28 17.08 -36.30
C ILE A 251 30.05 17.16 -34.79
N LEU A 252 31.11 17.14 -33.97
CA LEU A 252 30.99 17.29 -32.50
C LEU A 252 30.46 18.69 -32.09
N VAL A 253 30.87 19.75 -32.79
CA VAL A 253 30.31 21.11 -32.61
C VAL A 253 28.83 21.13 -32.98
N GLU A 254 28.45 20.47 -34.08
CA GLU A 254 27.05 20.33 -34.49
C GLU A 254 26.22 19.58 -33.44
N VAL A 255 26.77 18.53 -32.82
CA VAL A 255 26.13 17.82 -31.70
C VAL A 255 25.93 18.76 -30.50
N ALA A 256 26.94 19.57 -30.17
CA ALA A 256 26.90 20.47 -29.02
C ALA A 256 25.74 21.48 -29.07
N TRP A 257 25.43 21.99 -30.25
CA TRP A 257 24.43 23.06 -30.43
C TRP A 257 23.06 22.57 -30.93
N ARG A 258 22.84 21.26 -30.96
CA ARG A 258 21.53 20.70 -31.25
C ARG A 258 20.60 20.81 -30.03
N PRO A 259 19.29 21.03 -30.25
CA PRO A 259 18.31 20.97 -29.17
C PRO A 259 18.30 19.56 -28.56
N ASP A 260 18.20 19.52 -27.22
CA ASP A 260 18.16 18.27 -26.48
C ASP A 260 16.79 17.62 -26.69
N GLU A 261 16.69 16.69 -27.65
CA GLU A 261 15.52 15.84 -27.80
C GLU A 261 15.57 14.80 -26.67
N SER A 262 14.55 14.80 -25.80
CA SER A 262 14.36 13.81 -24.74
C SER A 262 14.08 12.44 -25.36
N ASP A 263 15.09 11.86 -25.96
CA ASP A 263 15.03 10.59 -26.66
C ASP A 263 14.98 9.48 -25.60
N GLY A 264 13.75 9.06 -25.26
CA GLY A 264 13.33 7.84 -24.54
C GLY A 264 14.27 7.23 -23.49
N GLU A 265 13.79 7.12 -22.24
CA GLU A 265 14.46 6.33 -21.20
C GLU A 265 14.75 4.89 -21.67
N ILE A 266 15.98 4.42 -21.43
CA ILE A 266 16.35 3.04 -21.74
C ILE A 266 15.63 2.13 -20.74
N SER A 267 14.68 1.33 -21.22
CA SER A 267 14.05 0.29 -20.39
C SER A 267 15.06 -0.81 -20.07
N ALA A 268 15.32 -1.02 -18.77
CA ALA A 268 16.28 -1.98 -18.22
C ALA A 268 15.88 -3.46 -18.44
N THR A 269 14.76 -3.74 -19.10
CA THR A 269 14.16 -5.09 -19.19
C THR A 269 14.28 -5.72 -20.58
N SER A 270 15.22 -5.27 -21.40
CA SER A 270 15.34 -5.73 -22.78
C SER A 270 16.47 -6.76 -22.97
N LEU A 271 16.18 -7.84 -23.71
CA LEU A 271 17.20 -8.78 -24.24
C LEU A 271 18.35 -8.08 -24.98
N ARG A 272 18.15 -6.82 -25.39
CA ARG A 272 19.17 -5.96 -26.00
C ARG A 272 20.42 -5.77 -25.13
N LEU A 273 20.28 -5.82 -23.81
CA LEU A 273 21.41 -5.74 -22.86
C LEU A 273 22.37 -6.94 -22.98
N LEU A 274 21.97 -8.02 -23.67
CA LEU A 274 22.82 -9.18 -23.92
C LEU A 274 23.64 -9.06 -25.21
N VAL A 275 23.26 -8.18 -26.14
CA VAL A 275 23.87 -8.11 -27.49
C VAL A 275 25.36 -7.80 -27.40
N PHE A 276 25.73 -6.79 -26.62
CA PHE A 276 27.13 -6.38 -26.50
C PHE A 276 27.99 -7.42 -25.76
N PRO A 277 27.61 -7.91 -24.56
CA PRO A 277 28.37 -8.96 -23.88
C PRO A 277 28.52 -10.24 -24.70
N VAL A 278 27.49 -10.65 -25.45
CA VAL A 278 27.57 -11.80 -26.36
C VAL A 278 28.53 -11.53 -27.50
N ALA A 279 28.50 -10.35 -28.12
CA ALA A 279 29.45 -9.99 -29.18
C ALA A 279 30.90 -9.99 -28.68
N VAL A 280 31.15 -9.42 -27.50
CA VAL A 280 32.46 -9.45 -26.82
C VAL A 280 32.88 -10.90 -26.55
N SER A 281 31.96 -11.75 -26.06
CA SER A 281 32.23 -13.15 -25.76
C SER A 281 32.61 -13.94 -27.02
N LEU A 282 31.84 -13.77 -28.11
CA LEU A 282 32.10 -14.42 -29.39
C LEU A 282 33.42 -13.94 -30.01
N THR A 283 33.76 -12.67 -29.85
CA THR A 283 35.02 -12.08 -30.32
C THR A 283 36.21 -12.67 -29.56
N ALA A 284 36.16 -12.65 -28.23
CA ALA A 284 37.22 -13.22 -27.40
C ALA A 284 37.38 -14.73 -27.63
N LEU A 285 36.27 -15.48 -27.71
CA LEU A 285 36.28 -16.91 -28.01
C LEU A 285 36.83 -17.18 -29.42
N GLY A 286 36.37 -16.43 -30.43
CA GLY A 286 36.87 -16.55 -31.80
C GLY A 286 38.37 -16.29 -31.89
N LEU A 287 38.88 -15.34 -31.12
CA LEU A 287 40.31 -15.07 -31.05
C LEU A 287 41.07 -16.25 -30.45
N LEU A 288 40.62 -16.80 -29.32
CA LEU A 288 41.25 -17.98 -28.72
C LEU A 288 41.22 -19.19 -29.66
N LEU A 289 40.12 -19.40 -30.38
CA LEU A 289 40.00 -20.47 -31.38
C LEU A 289 40.91 -20.25 -32.59
N SER A 290 41.10 -19.00 -33.03
CA SER A 290 42.05 -18.68 -34.11
C SER A 290 43.49 -19.02 -33.72
N GLY A 291 43.80 -18.98 -32.42
CA GLY A 291 45.09 -19.39 -31.84
C GLY A 291 45.40 -20.87 -31.99
N LEU A 292 44.41 -21.69 -32.35
CA LEU A 292 44.62 -23.11 -32.68
C LEU A 292 45.17 -23.32 -34.10
N VAL A 293 44.98 -22.33 -34.98
CA VAL A 293 45.36 -22.39 -36.40
C VAL A 293 46.52 -21.43 -36.71
N HIS A 294 46.58 -20.31 -36.00
CA HIS A 294 47.61 -19.28 -36.13
C HIS A 294 48.34 -19.09 -34.80
N GLU A 295 49.62 -18.76 -34.83
CA GLU A 295 50.36 -18.39 -33.62
C GLU A 295 49.83 -17.05 -33.08
N LEU A 296 49.18 -17.10 -31.91
CA LEU A 296 48.68 -15.93 -31.21
C LEU A 296 49.70 -15.47 -30.18
N ASP A 297 49.91 -14.16 -30.09
CA ASP A 297 50.79 -13.59 -29.07
C ASP A 297 50.25 -13.85 -27.65
N ILE A 298 51.15 -14.03 -26.69
CA ILE A 298 50.82 -14.37 -25.29
C ILE A 298 49.92 -13.29 -24.70
N ALA A 299 50.21 -12.01 -24.97
CA ALA A 299 49.40 -10.90 -24.47
C ALA A 299 47.97 -10.95 -25.04
N GLY A 300 47.81 -11.26 -26.33
CA GLY A 300 46.49 -11.41 -26.97
C GLY A 300 45.68 -12.56 -26.38
N TYR A 301 46.33 -13.70 -26.11
CA TYR A 301 45.72 -14.84 -25.44
C TYR A 301 45.27 -14.49 -24.01
N GLU A 302 46.15 -13.90 -23.19
CA GLU A 302 45.83 -13.54 -21.80
C GLU A 302 44.69 -12.51 -21.71
N LEU A 303 44.68 -11.50 -22.59
CA LEU A 303 43.63 -10.49 -22.64
C LEU A 303 42.27 -11.08 -23.06
N ALA A 304 42.26 -12.02 -24.02
CA ALA A 304 41.03 -12.70 -24.43
C ALA A 304 40.48 -13.62 -23.33
N VAL A 305 41.35 -14.36 -22.62
CA VAL A 305 40.95 -15.15 -21.45
C VAL A 305 40.41 -14.24 -20.35
N ALA A 306 41.10 -13.14 -20.04
CA ALA A 306 40.64 -12.17 -19.03
C ALA A 306 39.27 -11.59 -19.37
N ALA A 307 39.00 -11.26 -20.64
CA ALA A 307 37.69 -10.80 -21.09
C ALA A 307 36.60 -11.85 -20.83
N LEU A 308 36.84 -13.13 -21.14
CA LEU A 308 35.88 -14.21 -20.87
C LEU A 308 35.66 -14.45 -19.38
N VAL A 309 36.72 -14.47 -18.57
CA VAL A 309 36.61 -14.61 -17.10
C VAL A 309 35.76 -13.48 -16.51
N LEU A 310 35.99 -12.25 -16.97
CA LEU A 310 35.20 -11.10 -16.53
C LEU A 310 33.72 -11.22 -16.91
N LEU A 311 33.42 -11.74 -18.11
CA LEU A 311 32.05 -12.03 -18.55
C LEU A 311 31.38 -13.14 -17.71
N VAL A 312 32.13 -14.13 -17.25
CA VAL A 312 31.63 -15.15 -16.31
C VAL A 312 31.29 -14.54 -14.95
N VAL A 313 32.17 -13.69 -14.40
CA VAL A 313 31.89 -12.94 -13.16
C VAL A 313 30.67 -12.05 -13.32
N ARG A 314 30.57 -11.35 -14.45
CA ARG A 314 29.41 -10.52 -14.79
C ARG A 314 28.13 -11.33 -14.85
N LEU A 315 28.15 -12.53 -15.47
CA LEU A 315 26.98 -13.43 -15.50
C LEU A 315 26.55 -13.85 -14.09
N ALA A 316 27.51 -14.23 -13.23
CA ALA A 316 27.22 -14.62 -11.85
C ALA A 316 26.53 -13.48 -11.08
N LEU A 317 27.05 -12.25 -11.16
CA LEU A 317 26.44 -11.08 -10.52
C LEU A 317 25.04 -10.79 -11.07
N THR A 318 24.86 -10.88 -12.40
CA THR A 318 23.54 -10.69 -13.03
C THR A 318 22.52 -11.71 -12.52
N VAL A 319 22.92 -12.98 -12.36
CA VAL A 319 22.04 -14.03 -11.81
C VAL A 319 21.68 -13.73 -10.36
N LEU A 320 22.65 -13.31 -9.53
CA LEU A 320 22.40 -12.97 -8.13
C LEU A 320 21.43 -11.78 -7.99
N GLU A 321 21.62 -10.72 -8.78
CA GLU A 321 20.69 -9.58 -8.84
C GLU A 321 19.29 -10.01 -9.28
N ASN A 322 19.18 -10.85 -10.32
CA ASN A 322 17.90 -11.38 -10.79
C ASN A 322 17.19 -12.25 -9.74
N LEU A 323 17.92 -13.07 -8.99
CA LEU A 323 17.34 -13.86 -7.90
C LEU A 323 16.80 -12.97 -6.77
N GLN A 324 17.50 -11.90 -6.43
CA GLN A 324 17.02 -10.93 -5.44
C GLN A 324 15.77 -10.19 -5.90
N ILE A 325 15.75 -9.71 -7.15
CA ILE A 325 14.59 -9.04 -7.76
C ILE A 325 13.40 -9.99 -7.85
N ALA A 326 13.64 -11.26 -8.19
CA ALA A 326 12.58 -12.27 -8.23
C ALA A 326 12.00 -12.55 -6.83
N ASP A 327 12.85 -12.61 -5.80
CA ASP A 327 12.41 -12.83 -4.41
C ASP A 327 11.64 -11.62 -3.86
N SER A 328 12.12 -10.39 -4.09
CA SER A 328 11.38 -9.17 -3.70
C SER A 328 10.05 -9.06 -4.44
N SER A 329 10.03 -9.32 -5.75
CA SER A 329 8.80 -9.33 -6.55
C SER A 329 7.80 -10.37 -6.06
N LYS A 330 8.28 -11.57 -5.68
CA LYS A 330 7.43 -12.61 -5.10
C LYS A 330 6.84 -12.18 -3.76
N ARG A 331 7.63 -11.54 -2.88
CA ARG A 331 7.13 -10.98 -1.62
C ARG A 331 6.07 -9.92 -1.88
N GLU A 332 6.37 -8.90 -2.69
CA GLU A 332 5.41 -7.84 -3.05
C GLU A 332 4.12 -8.39 -3.67
N ALA A 333 4.20 -9.45 -4.47
CA ALA A 333 3.03 -10.09 -5.09
C ALA A 333 2.17 -10.91 -4.11
N LEU A 334 2.70 -11.30 -2.95
CA LEU A 334 2.05 -12.19 -1.98
C LEU A 334 1.80 -11.53 -0.60
N THR A 335 2.34 -10.35 -0.35
CA THR A 335 2.13 -9.60 0.90
C THR A 335 1.33 -8.33 0.66
N ASP A 336 0.50 -7.97 1.63
CA ASP A 336 -0.18 -6.69 1.67
C ASP A 336 0.80 -5.57 2.06
N ALA A 337 0.85 -4.49 1.26
CA ALA A 337 1.84 -3.42 1.41
C ALA A 337 1.67 -2.59 2.69
N LEU A 338 0.46 -2.54 3.26
CA LEU A 338 0.16 -1.72 4.44
C LEU A 338 0.42 -2.47 5.74
N THR A 339 -0.01 -3.72 5.82
CA THR A 339 0.00 -4.54 7.05
C THR A 339 1.13 -5.55 7.11
N SER A 340 1.84 -5.78 6.00
CA SER A 340 2.84 -6.86 5.85
C SER A 340 2.29 -8.27 6.13
N LEU A 341 0.97 -8.45 6.11
CA LEU A 341 0.30 -9.75 6.14
C LEU A 341 0.32 -10.40 4.76
N GLY A 342 -0.07 -11.67 4.67
CA GLY A 342 -0.34 -12.28 3.37
C GLY A 342 -1.51 -11.55 2.68
N ASN A 343 -1.44 -11.34 1.38
CA ASN A 343 -2.55 -10.78 0.62
C ASN A 343 -3.55 -11.87 0.18
N ARG A 344 -4.63 -11.46 -0.49
CA ARG A 344 -5.63 -12.40 -1.04
C ARG A 344 -5.02 -13.52 -1.89
N ARG A 345 -4.03 -13.23 -2.74
CA ARG A 345 -3.38 -14.24 -3.59
C ARG A 345 -2.64 -15.28 -2.75
N ARG A 346 -1.95 -14.87 -1.70
CA ARG A 346 -1.28 -15.80 -0.78
C ARG A 346 -2.27 -16.69 -0.03
N LEU A 347 -3.39 -16.12 0.44
CA LEU A 347 -4.44 -16.90 1.09
C LEU A 347 -5.02 -17.98 0.18
N MET A 348 -5.31 -17.66 -1.08
CA MET A 348 -5.85 -18.64 -2.04
C MET A 348 -4.92 -19.84 -2.21
N ILE A 349 -3.61 -19.60 -2.32
CA ILE A 349 -2.58 -20.64 -2.41
C ILE A 349 -2.60 -21.50 -1.13
N ASP A 350 -2.63 -20.87 0.04
CA ASP A 350 -2.55 -21.58 1.32
C ASP A 350 -3.81 -22.44 1.58
N VAL A 351 -4.99 -21.96 1.19
CA VAL A 351 -6.25 -22.73 1.29
C VAL A 351 -6.25 -23.90 0.31
N GLU A 352 -5.80 -23.69 -0.94
CA GLU A 352 -5.71 -24.75 -1.94
C GLU A 352 -4.71 -25.85 -1.51
N GLU A 353 -3.55 -25.46 -0.95
CA GLU A 353 -2.59 -26.40 -0.36
C GLU A 353 -3.18 -27.18 0.81
N ALA A 354 -3.91 -26.51 1.73
CA ALA A 354 -4.54 -27.15 2.88
C ALA A 354 -5.60 -28.19 2.45
N LEU A 355 -6.43 -27.85 1.46
CA LEU A 355 -7.43 -28.76 0.88
C LEU A 355 -6.76 -29.95 0.19
N ALA A 356 -5.71 -29.71 -0.60
CA ALA A 356 -4.98 -30.76 -1.32
C ALA A 356 -4.29 -31.75 -0.37
N ARG A 357 -3.82 -31.28 0.80
CA ARG A 357 -3.24 -32.14 1.84
C ARG A 357 -4.29 -32.84 2.72
N GLY A 358 -5.56 -32.43 2.64
CA GLY A 358 -6.64 -32.95 3.48
C GLY A 358 -6.48 -32.57 4.96
N GLU A 359 -5.74 -31.50 5.26
CA GLU A 359 -5.49 -31.03 6.62
C GLU A 359 -6.68 -30.22 7.12
N THR A 360 -7.18 -30.53 8.32
CA THR A 360 -8.30 -29.78 8.90
C THR A 360 -7.85 -28.37 9.30
N HIS A 361 -8.48 -27.37 8.70
CA HIS A 361 -8.25 -25.95 8.98
C HIS A 361 -9.56 -25.21 9.18
N VAL A 362 -9.46 -24.04 9.81
CA VAL A 362 -10.60 -23.14 9.98
C VAL A 362 -10.27 -21.82 9.31
N LEU A 363 -11.01 -21.52 8.25
CA LEU A 363 -10.98 -20.26 7.54
C LEU A 363 -11.92 -19.30 8.26
N VAL A 364 -11.42 -18.14 8.69
CA VAL A 364 -12.25 -17.09 9.28
C VAL A 364 -12.06 -15.81 8.50
N LEU A 365 -13.16 -15.25 8.00
CA LEU A 365 -13.22 -13.94 7.35
C LEU A 365 -13.68 -12.90 8.37
N PHE A 366 -13.08 -11.71 8.29
CA PHE A 366 -13.41 -10.56 9.11
C PHE A 366 -13.64 -9.32 8.25
N ASP A 367 -14.61 -8.51 8.63
CA ASP A 367 -14.88 -7.18 8.07
C ASP A 367 -15.01 -6.19 9.23
N LEU A 368 -14.25 -5.09 9.21
CA LEU A 368 -14.23 -4.11 10.30
C LEU A 368 -15.45 -3.19 10.27
N ASP A 369 -16.40 -3.42 11.19
CA ASP A 369 -17.55 -2.54 11.37
C ASP A 369 -17.09 -1.17 11.92
N GLY A 370 -17.64 -0.09 11.35
CA GLY A 370 -17.33 1.28 11.79
C GLY A 370 -16.05 1.89 11.21
N PHE A 371 -15.25 1.13 10.46
CA PHE A 371 -13.99 1.63 9.88
C PHE A 371 -14.18 2.80 8.90
N LYS A 372 -15.25 2.78 8.09
CA LYS A 372 -15.61 3.91 7.22
C LYS A 372 -15.83 5.19 8.04
N GLY A 373 -16.58 5.12 9.13
CA GLY A 373 -16.82 6.27 10.01
C GLY A 373 -15.55 6.80 10.67
N TYR A 374 -14.61 5.90 11.01
CA TYR A 374 -13.28 6.27 11.46
C TYR A 374 -12.51 7.06 10.39
N ASN A 375 -12.48 6.58 9.15
CA ASN A 375 -11.85 7.29 8.02
C ASN A 375 -12.49 8.64 7.75
N ASP A 376 -13.82 8.72 7.79
CA ASP A 376 -14.55 9.96 7.53
C ASP A 376 -14.27 11.01 8.62
N THR A 377 -13.97 10.58 9.86
CA THR A 377 -13.70 11.45 11.01
C THR A 377 -12.22 11.84 11.13
N PHE A 378 -11.30 10.89 10.97
CA PHE A 378 -9.87 11.07 11.25
C PHE A 378 -8.98 11.10 9.99
N GLY A 379 -9.55 10.84 8.81
CA GLY A 379 -8.87 10.80 7.53
C GLY A 379 -8.22 9.45 7.20
N HIS A 380 -8.00 9.21 5.90
CA HIS A 380 -7.39 7.98 5.40
C HIS A 380 -6.01 7.64 6.00
N PRO A 381 -5.07 8.60 6.23
CA PRO A 381 -3.79 8.28 6.84
C PRO A 381 -3.92 7.71 8.27
N ALA A 382 -4.90 8.18 9.04
CA ALA A 382 -5.18 7.63 10.37
C ALA A 382 -5.77 6.21 10.26
N GLY A 383 -6.67 5.98 9.29
CA GLY A 383 -7.20 4.66 8.98
C GLY A 383 -6.12 3.67 8.58
N ASP A 384 -5.18 4.08 7.73
CA ASP A 384 -4.04 3.26 7.32
C ASP A 384 -3.17 2.87 8.52
N ALA A 385 -2.92 3.81 9.43
CA ALA A 385 -2.20 3.55 10.68
C ALA A 385 -2.97 2.59 11.61
N LEU A 386 -4.31 2.69 11.66
CA LEU A 386 -5.17 1.76 12.40
C LEU A 386 -5.08 0.35 11.81
N LEU A 387 -5.27 0.19 10.50
CA LEU A 387 -5.15 -1.09 9.81
C LEU A 387 -3.78 -1.76 10.03
N ALA A 388 -2.69 -0.98 9.99
CA ALA A 388 -1.34 -1.49 10.25
C ALA A 388 -1.17 -2.02 11.70
N ARG A 389 -1.74 -1.33 12.69
CA ARG A 389 -1.74 -1.79 14.09
C ARG A 389 -2.58 -3.06 14.25
N LEU A 390 -3.81 -3.06 13.75
CA LEU A 390 -4.72 -4.21 13.81
C LEU A 390 -4.11 -5.44 13.11
N GLY A 391 -3.52 -5.25 11.92
CA GLY A 391 -2.81 -6.32 11.22
C GLY A 391 -1.63 -6.88 12.00
N THR A 392 -0.87 -6.01 12.70
CA THR A 392 0.23 -6.44 13.58
C THR A 392 -0.28 -7.22 14.79
N ALA A 393 -1.37 -6.78 15.40
CA ALA A 393 -2.01 -7.47 16.53
C ALA A 393 -2.54 -8.84 16.11
N LEU A 394 -3.24 -8.92 14.97
CA LEU A 394 -3.74 -10.17 14.40
C LEU A 394 -2.60 -11.14 14.09
N LYS A 395 -1.50 -10.66 13.48
CA LYS A 395 -0.32 -11.49 13.20
C LYS A 395 0.23 -12.13 14.47
N LYS A 396 0.36 -11.36 15.56
CA LYS A 396 0.85 -11.84 16.86
C LYS A 396 -0.08 -12.88 17.48
N CYS A 397 -1.39 -12.68 17.35
CA CYS A 397 -2.41 -13.58 17.88
C CYS A 397 -2.35 -14.99 17.26
N VAL A 398 -2.07 -15.08 15.95
CA VAL A 398 -2.10 -16.36 15.22
C VAL A 398 -0.76 -17.09 15.15
N VAL A 399 0.34 -16.50 15.67
CA VAL A 399 1.67 -17.14 15.63
C VAL A 399 1.63 -18.53 16.25
N GLY A 400 2.11 -19.54 15.51
CA GLY A 400 2.16 -20.94 15.94
C GLY A 400 0.82 -21.68 15.87
N ARG A 401 -0.27 -21.01 15.47
CA ARG A 401 -1.62 -21.57 15.38
C ARG A 401 -2.23 -21.43 13.99
N GLY A 402 -1.76 -20.49 13.19
CA GLY A 402 -2.29 -20.21 11.87
C GLY A 402 -1.52 -19.10 11.17
N THR A 403 -2.12 -18.61 10.09
CA THR A 403 -1.58 -17.51 9.29
C THR A 403 -2.66 -16.43 9.12
N ALA A 404 -2.24 -15.16 9.15
CA ALA A 404 -3.11 -14.00 8.99
C ALA A 404 -2.90 -13.31 7.64
N TYR A 405 -3.99 -12.78 7.11
CA TYR A 405 -4.08 -12.19 5.77
C TYR A 405 -4.92 -10.92 5.78
N ARG A 406 -4.68 -10.04 4.81
CA ARG A 406 -5.55 -8.90 4.48
C ARG A 406 -5.99 -9.03 3.01
N LEU A 407 -7.30 -8.98 2.78
CA LEU A 407 -7.87 -9.16 1.44
C LEU A 407 -7.92 -7.84 0.66
N GLY A 408 -8.09 -6.73 1.37
CA GLY A 408 -8.18 -5.37 0.86
C GLY A 408 -9.09 -4.53 1.76
N GLY A 409 -9.00 -3.20 1.67
CA GLY A 409 -9.86 -2.32 2.48
C GLY A 409 -9.80 -2.62 3.97
N ASP A 410 -10.95 -2.93 4.55
CA ASP A 410 -11.23 -3.33 5.93
C ASP A 410 -11.39 -4.85 6.13
N GLU A 411 -11.06 -5.67 5.13
CA GLU A 411 -11.23 -7.12 5.19
C GLU A 411 -9.95 -7.86 5.61
N PHE A 412 -10.06 -8.65 6.67
CA PHE A 412 -9.00 -9.52 7.18
C PHE A 412 -9.43 -10.99 7.12
N CYS A 413 -8.44 -11.88 7.13
CA CYS A 413 -8.69 -13.31 7.16
C CYS A 413 -7.63 -14.04 7.99
N VAL A 414 -8.02 -15.12 8.64
CA VAL A 414 -7.06 -16.07 9.23
C VAL A 414 -7.37 -17.49 8.76
N LEU A 415 -6.31 -18.27 8.57
CA LEU A 415 -6.37 -19.70 8.36
C LEU A 415 -5.72 -20.38 9.56
N LEU A 416 -6.54 -20.99 10.41
CA LEU A 416 -6.13 -21.64 11.66
C LEU A 416 -5.98 -23.14 11.45
N HIS A 417 -4.94 -23.75 12.01
CA HIS A 417 -4.76 -25.20 12.00
C HIS A 417 -5.68 -25.83 13.05
N SER A 418 -6.42 -26.89 12.69
CA SER A 418 -7.30 -27.58 13.64
C SER A 418 -6.51 -28.60 14.45
N GLY A 419 -6.25 -28.28 15.73
CA GLY A 419 -5.63 -29.18 16.69
C GLY A 419 -5.89 -28.84 18.17
N SER A 420 -6.75 -27.86 18.46
CA SER A 420 -7.03 -27.39 19.82
C SER A 420 -8.54 -27.47 20.08
N ALA A 421 -8.93 -28.03 21.21
CA ALA A 421 -10.31 -28.07 21.71
C ALA A 421 -10.92 -26.68 22.00
N VAL A 422 -10.25 -25.60 21.59
CA VAL A 422 -10.51 -24.20 21.95
C VAL A 422 -10.62 -23.31 20.70
N LEU A 423 -11.28 -23.79 19.65
CA LEU A 423 -11.43 -23.05 18.39
C LEU A 423 -12.22 -21.74 18.55
N ALA A 424 -13.26 -21.75 19.39
CA ALA A 424 -14.06 -20.55 19.69
C ALA A 424 -13.21 -19.44 20.32
N ASP A 425 -12.40 -19.78 21.32
CA ASP A 425 -11.49 -18.84 22.00
C ASP A 425 -10.46 -18.23 21.05
N HIS A 426 -9.96 -18.99 20.07
CA HIS A 426 -9.06 -18.46 19.06
C HIS A 426 -9.74 -17.44 18.13
N ILE A 427 -11.02 -17.66 17.79
CA ILE A 427 -11.81 -16.68 17.02
C ILE A 427 -12.02 -15.43 17.87
N ASP A 428 -12.40 -15.59 19.15
CA ASP A 428 -12.63 -14.46 20.06
C ASP A 428 -11.35 -13.65 20.30
N THR A 429 -10.20 -14.31 20.43
CA THR A 429 -8.90 -13.62 20.54
C THR A 429 -8.56 -12.85 19.26
N ALA A 430 -8.86 -13.41 18.08
CA ALA A 430 -8.67 -12.72 16.81
C ALA A 430 -9.63 -11.54 16.65
N VAL A 431 -10.87 -11.66 17.10
CA VAL A 431 -11.87 -10.57 17.15
C VAL A 431 -11.37 -9.45 18.06
N ALA A 432 -10.86 -9.78 19.24
CA ALA A 432 -10.28 -8.81 20.16
C ALA A 432 -9.05 -8.11 19.56
N ALA A 433 -8.18 -8.83 18.86
CA ALA A 433 -7.00 -8.27 18.19
C ALA A 433 -7.35 -7.29 17.04
N LEU A 434 -8.52 -7.45 16.43
CA LEU A 434 -9.05 -6.60 15.37
C LEU A 434 -10.01 -5.51 15.90
N SER A 435 -10.19 -5.40 17.21
CA SER A 435 -11.07 -4.41 17.83
C SER A 435 -10.27 -3.25 18.42
N GLU A 436 -10.74 -2.01 18.20
CA GLU A 436 -10.18 -0.81 18.80
C GLU A 436 -11.30 0.17 19.18
N GLN A 437 -11.22 0.75 20.37
CA GLN A 437 -12.19 1.72 20.89
C GLN A 437 -11.47 2.97 21.39
N GLY A 438 -12.07 4.14 21.18
CA GLY A 438 -11.55 5.40 21.65
C GLY A 438 -12.65 6.46 21.78
N GLN A 439 -12.27 7.69 22.14
CA GLN A 439 -13.24 8.77 22.23
C GLN A 439 -13.86 9.05 20.85
N GLY A 440 -15.16 8.83 20.74
CA GLY A 440 -15.93 9.08 19.52
C GLY A 440 -15.81 8.02 18.43
N PHE A 441 -15.17 6.87 18.68
CA PHE A 441 -15.15 5.77 17.71
C PHE A 441 -15.10 4.38 18.34
N THR A 442 -15.62 3.40 17.61
CA THR A 442 -15.53 1.98 17.93
C THR A 442 -15.40 1.25 16.62
N VAL A 443 -14.31 0.49 16.47
CA VAL A 443 -14.07 -0.41 15.34
C VAL A 443 -13.98 -1.82 15.91
N ALA A 444 -14.83 -2.71 15.42
CA ALA A 444 -14.84 -4.12 15.82
C ALA A 444 -15.19 -4.99 14.61
N PRO A 445 -14.63 -6.18 14.48
CA PRO A 445 -14.91 -7.01 13.32
C PRO A 445 -16.25 -7.74 13.46
N SER A 446 -16.98 -7.85 12.37
CA SER A 446 -17.87 -8.98 12.14
C SER A 446 -17.07 -10.15 11.59
N SER A 447 -17.45 -11.40 11.90
CA SER A 447 -16.72 -12.59 11.44
C SER A 447 -17.62 -13.68 10.86
N GLY A 448 -17.05 -14.49 9.97
CA GLY A 448 -17.67 -15.71 9.44
C GLY A 448 -16.62 -16.81 9.31
N SER A 449 -16.85 -17.97 9.92
CA SER A 449 -15.90 -19.08 9.95
C SER A 449 -16.40 -20.32 9.20
N VAL A 450 -15.47 -21.09 8.63
CA VAL A 450 -15.71 -22.36 7.90
C VAL A 450 -14.60 -23.34 8.20
N VAL A 451 -14.95 -24.60 8.46
CA VAL A 451 -14.02 -25.70 8.66
C VAL A 451 -13.80 -26.42 7.33
N ILE A 452 -12.55 -26.45 6.85
CA ILE A 452 -12.15 -27.18 5.65
C ILE A 452 -11.28 -28.39 6.03
N PRO A 453 -11.37 -29.53 5.32
CA PRO A 453 -12.27 -29.81 4.20
C PRO A 453 -13.70 -30.22 4.62
N ALA A 454 -14.03 -30.24 5.92
CA ALA A 454 -15.27 -30.84 6.43
C ALA A 454 -16.56 -30.17 5.91
N GLU A 455 -16.59 -28.84 5.79
CA GLU A 455 -17.75 -28.07 5.34
C GLU A 455 -17.62 -27.60 3.88
N ALA A 456 -16.42 -27.59 3.32
CA ALA A 456 -16.16 -27.20 1.94
C ALA A 456 -14.91 -27.92 1.39
N SER A 457 -15.03 -28.49 0.19
CA SER A 457 -13.99 -29.26 -0.48
C SER A 457 -13.22 -28.49 -1.56
N ASP A 458 -13.64 -27.27 -1.87
CA ASP A 458 -12.95 -26.37 -2.80
C ASP A 458 -12.89 -24.93 -2.25
N VAL A 459 -11.97 -24.13 -2.80
CA VAL A 459 -11.70 -22.78 -2.33
C VAL A 459 -12.91 -21.86 -2.51
N SER A 460 -13.64 -21.98 -3.62
CA SER A 460 -14.79 -21.12 -3.91
C SER A 460 -15.92 -21.37 -2.92
N ALA A 461 -16.23 -22.63 -2.63
CA ALA A 461 -17.24 -23.04 -1.66
C ALA A 461 -16.89 -22.57 -0.24
N ALA A 462 -15.61 -22.69 0.17
CA ALA A 462 -15.15 -22.23 1.48
C ALA A 462 -15.36 -20.74 1.68
N PHE A 463 -14.96 -19.91 0.70
CA PHE A 463 -15.16 -18.47 0.75
C PHE A 463 -16.64 -18.08 0.70
N GLN A 464 -17.42 -18.71 -0.17
CA GLN A 464 -18.85 -18.40 -0.30
C GLN A 464 -19.61 -18.68 1.00
N LEU A 465 -19.29 -19.79 1.68
CA LEU A 465 -19.91 -20.11 2.96
C LEU A 465 -19.44 -19.19 4.10
N ALA A 466 -18.15 -18.83 4.13
CA ALA A 466 -17.60 -17.91 5.12
C ALA A 466 -18.22 -16.51 4.98
N ASP A 467 -18.38 -16.03 3.74
CA ASP A 467 -18.97 -14.73 3.43
C ASP A 467 -20.47 -14.69 3.78
N GLN A 468 -21.22 -15.76 3.49
CA GLN A 468 -22.63 -15.87 3.93
C GLN A 468 -22.78 -15.80 5.46
N ARG A 469 -21.85 -16.43 6.21
CA ARG A 469 -21.84 -16.40 7.68
C ARG A 469 -21.47 -15.01 8.20
N LEU A 470 -20.47 -14.38 7.59
CA LEU A 470 -20.08 -13.00 7.88
C LEU A 470 -21.25 -12.03 7.68
N TYR A 471 -21.95 -12.12 6.55
CA TYR A 471 -23.10 -11.27 6.24
C TYR A 471 -24.23 -11.41 7.27
N ARG A 472 -24.53 -12.64 7.70
CA ARG A 472 -25.54 -12.90 8.74
C ARG A 472 -25.16 -12.28 10.08
N HIS A 473 -23.90 -12.40 10.49
CA HIS A 473 -23.40 -11.81 11.73
C HIS A 473 -23.47 -10.27 11.69
N LYS A 474 -23.02 -9.67 10.58
CA LYS A 474 -23.06 -8.22 10.36
C LYS A 474 -24.51 -7.67 10.38
N GLY A 475 -25.43 -8.38 9.73
CA GLY A 475 -26.86 -8.03 9.74
C GLY A 475 -27.49 -8.05 11.13
N SER A 476 -27.12 -9.02 11.97
CA SER A 476 -27.61 -9.11 13.36
C SER A 476 -27.12 -7.93 14.21
N ARG A 477 -25.80 -7.68 14.23
CA ARG A 477 -25.19 -6.57 15.02
C ARG A 477 -25.74 -5.21 14.64
N ARG A 478 -25.95 -4.97 13.34
CA ARG A 478 -26.52 -3.70 12.86
C ARG A 478 -27.93 -3.49 13.39
N ARG A 479 -28.78 -4.53 13.37
CA ARG A 479 -30.17 -4.43 13.87
C ARG A 479 -30.20 -4.15 15.37
N THR A 480 -29.34 -4.78 16.17
CA THR A 480 -29.25 -4.51 17.61
C THR A 480 -28.87 -3.05 17.88
N ARG A 481 -27.82 -2.55 17.21
CA ARG A 481 -27.35 -1.16 17.37
C ARG A 481 -28.38 -0.13 16.92
N ASP A 482 -29.06 -0.37 15.80
CA ASP A 482 -30.13 0.51 15.30
C ASP A 482 -31.29 0.56 16.32
N GLY A 483 -31.60 -0.57 16.97
CA GLY A 483 -32.60 -0.63 18.04
C GLY A 483 -32.23 0.18 19.29
N GLU A 484 -30.99 0.05 19.76
CA GLU A 484 -30.46 0.80 20.92
C GLU A 484 -30.45 2.31 20.67
N LEU A 485 -29.98 2.76 19.50
CA LEU A 485 -29.95 4.18 19.14
C LEU A 485 -31.36 4.80 19.11
N VAL A 486 -32.34 4.09 18.54
CA VAL A 486 -33.73 4.56 18.50
C VAL A 486 -34.32 4.62 19.91
N ARG A 487 -34.07 3.60 20.74
CA ARG A 487 -34.49 3.59 22.14
C ARG A 487 -33.92 4.79 22.90
N ASP A 488 -32.61 4.99 22.84
CA ASP A 488 -31.93 6.06 23.58
C ASP A 488 -32.42 7.45 23.15
N ALA A 489 -32.68 7.65 21.85
CA ALA A 489 -33.27 8.88 21.33
C ALA A 489 -34.71 9.10 21.82
N LEU A 490 -35.53 8.05 21.91
CA LEU A 490 -36.91 8.12 22.43
C LEU A 490 -36.92 8.44 23.93
N ILE A 491 -36.06 7.80 24.72
CA ILE A 491 -35.90 8.08 26.15
C ILE A 491 -35.44 9.53 26.36
N GLN A 492 -34.47 10.02 25.58
CA GLN A 492 -34.04 11.41 25.66
C GLN A 492 -35.18 12.37 25.33
N ALA A 493 -35.93 12.13 24.25
CA ALA A 493 -37.06 12.98 23.88
C ALA A 493 -38.17 13.00 24.96
N LEU A 494 -38.41 11.85 25.61
CA LEU A 494 -39.37 11.74 26.71
C LEU A 494 -38.92 12.53 27.94
N ARG A 495 -37.64 12.44 28.31
CA ARG A 495 -37.03 13.21 29.42
C ARG A 495 -37.09 14.72 29.18
N GLU A 496 -36.83 15.18 27.96
CA GLU A 496 -36.91 16.60 27.60
C GLU A 496 -38.35 17.14 27.68
N LYS A 497 -39.35 16.33 27.27
CA LYS A 497 -40.75 16.73 27.37
C LYS A 497 -41.26 16.69 28.82
N ARG A 498 -40.79 15.72 29.62
CA ARG A 498 -41.30 15.39 30.96
C ARG A 498 -40.14 14.97 31.88
N PRO A 499 -39.51 15.94 32.57
CA PRO A 499 -38.40 15.66 33.49
C PRO A 499 -38.79 14.74 34.66
N ASP A 500 -40.04 14.84 35.10
CA ASP A 500 -40.68 14.06 36.17
C ASP A 500 -40.82 12.56 35.85
N LEU A 501 -40.92 12.20 34.57
CA LEU A 501 -41.03 10.80 34.14
C LEU A 501 -39.66 10.08 34.09
N GLY A 502 -38.55 10.82 34.09
CA GLY A 502 -37.21 10.26 33.87
C GLY A 502 -36.71 9.31 34.96
N GLU A 503 -36.98 9.62 36.23
CA GLU A 503 -36.59 8.80 37.39
C GLU A 503 -37.50 7.56 37.52
N HIS A 504 -38.81 7.75 37.34
CA HIS A 504 -39.84 6.71 37.37
C HIS A 504 -39.58 5.57 36.37
N LEU A 505 -39.28 5.91 35.11
CA LEU A 505 -39.04 4.90 34.06
C LEU A 505 -37.79 4.05 34.35
N GLY A 506 -36.78 4.65 35.00
CA GLY A 506 -35.58 3.93 35.41
C GLY A 506 -35.85 2.96 36.57
N GLY A 507 -36.72 3.32 37.51
CA GLY A 507 -37.11 2.47 38.65
C GLY A 507 -37.85 1.21 38.21
N VAL A 508 -38.89 1.37 37.40
CA VAL A 508 -39.71 0.26 36.86
C VAL A 508 -38.86 -0.71 36.03
N ALA A 509 -37.94 -0.20 35.20
CA ALA A 509 -37.05 -1.03 34.39
C ALA A 509 -36.10 -1.90 35.23
N ARG A 510 -35.53 -1.34 36.32
CA ARG A 510 -34.66 -2.10 37.23
C ARG A 510 -35.42 -3.23 37.92
N LEU A 511 -36.63 -2.93 38.41
CA LEU A 511 -37.49 -3.94 39.05
C LEU A 511 -37.89 -5.05 38.05
N ALA A 512 -38.29 -4.68 36.84
CA ALA A 512 -38.66 -5.63 35.80
C ALA A 512 -37.49 -6.53 35.40
N HIS A 513 -36.27 -5.97 35.29
CA HIS A 513 -35.06 -6.74 35.04
C HIS A 513 -34.81 -7.81 36.12
N ALA A 514 -34.92 -7.41 37.39
CA ALA A 514 -34.70 -8.28 38.54
C ALA A 514 -35.68 -9.46 38.55
N VAL A 515 -36.98 -9.16 38.39
CA VAL A 515 -38.04 -10.16 38.38
C VAL A 515 -37.92 -11.10 37.19
N ALA A 516 -37.63 -10.57 35.99
CA ALA A 516 -37.43 -11.39 34.79
C ALA A 516 -36.27 -12.39 34.96
N ARG A 517 -35.16 -11.96 35.57
CA ARG A 517 -34.04 -12.85 35.90
C ARG A 517 -34.43 -13.91 36.93
N ARG A 518 -35.15 -13.52 37.98
CA ARG A 518 -35.62 -14.45 39.03
C ARG A 518 -36.54 -15.54 38.48
N LEU A 519 -37.36 -15.19 37.48
CA LEU A 519 -38.23 -16.12 36.75
C LEU A 519 -37.48 -17.01 35.75
N GLY A 520 -36.15 -16.89 35.63
CA GLY A 520 -35.33 -17.75 34.77
C GLY A 520 -35.43 -17.45 33.27
N MET A 521 -35.83 -16.23 32.89
CA MET A 521 -35.90 -15.82 31.49
C MET A 521 -34.51 -15.77 30.83
N SER A 522 -34.43 -16.00 29.51
CA SER A 522 -33.18 -15.87 28.76
C SER A 522 -32.66 -14.43 28.77
N SER A 523 -31.37 -14.22 28.57
CA SER A 523 -30.77 -12.87 28.54
C SER A 523 -31.41 -11.95 27.50
N GLU A 524 -31.77 -12.49 26.33
CA GLU A 524 -32.50 -11.76 25.28
C GLU A 524 -33.90 -11.34 25.76
N ALA A 525 -34.64 -12.25 26.39
CA ALA A 525 -35.97 -11.94 26.89
C ALA A 525 -35.96 -10.96 28.07
N VAL A 526 -34.96 -11.06 28.96
CA VAL A 526 -34.75 -10.08 30.05
C VAL A 526 -34.47 -8.68 29.48
N ASP A 527 -33.63 -8.59 28.45
CA ASP A 527 -33.33 -7.32 27.78
C ASP A 527 -34.55 -6.72 27.09
N GLU A 528 -35.37 -7.55 26.41
CA GLU A 528 -36.65 -7.11 25.82
C GLU A 528 -37.63 -6.58 26.88
N VAL A 529 -37.77 -7.26 28.03
CA VAL A 529 -38.62 -6.81 29.15
C VAL A 529 -38.11 -5.52 29.76
N THR A 530 -36.79 -5.41 29.96
CA THR A 530 -36.16 -4.21 30.52
C THR A 530 -36.43 -3.01 29.62
N LYS A 531 -36.20 -3.15 28.30
CA LYS A 531 -36.48 -2.10 27.31
C LYS A 531 -37.97 -1.75 27.24
N ALA A 532 -38.85 -2.73 27.38
CA ALA A 532 -40.29 -2.51 27.37
C ALA A 532 -40.76 -1.75 28.61
N ALA A 533 -40.19 -2.06 29.78
CA ALA A 533 -40.43 -1.32 31.02
C ALA A 533 -39.96 0.14 30.91
N GLU A 534 -38.78 0.40 30.31
CA GLU A 534 -38.28 1.78 30.09
C GLU A 534 -39.20 2.61 29.18
N LEU A 535 -39.94 1.95 28.29
CA LEU A 535 -40.71 2.59 27.22
C LEU A 535 -42.23 2.39 27.36
N HIS A 536 -42.71 1.77 28.44
CA HIS A 536 -44.12 1.37 28.57
C HIS A 536 -45.10 2.54 28.43
N ASP A 537 -44.66 3.72 28.86
CA ASP A 537 -45.45 4.95 28.83
C ASP A 537 -45.14 5.87 27.65
N ILE A 538 -44.31 5.45 26.67
CA ILE A 538 -43.88 6.33 25.57
C ILE A 538 -45.06 6.88 24.75
N GLY A 539 -46.18 6.16 24.69
CA GLY A 539 -47.38 6.62 24.00
C GLY A 539 -48.10 7.79 24.69
N LYS A 540 -47.82 8.08 25.97
CA LYS A 540 -48.36 9.26 26.66
C LYS A 540 -47.89 10.57 26.00
N MET A 541 -46.83 10.51 25.17
CA MET A 541 -46.40 11.62 24.30
C MET A 541 -47.51 12.16 23.40
N ALA A 542 -48.49 11.33 23.03
CA ALA A 542 -49.60 11.69 22.15
C ALA A 542 -50.87 12.14 22.91
N VAL A 543 -50.88 12.07 24.24
CA VAL A 543 -52.00 12.54 25.08
C VAL A 543 -51.79 14.02 25.39
N PRO A 544 -52.81 14.89 25.24
CA PRO A 544 -52.70 16.31 25.58
C PRO A 544 -52.35 16.55 27.06
N ASP A 545 -51.46 17.52 27.34
CA ASP A 545 -51.02 17.84 28.70
C ASP A 545 -52.20 18.26 29.61
N ALA A 546 -53.19 18.96 29.04
CA ALA A 546 -54.42 19.36 29.75
C ALA A 546 -55.24 18.17 30.30
N ILE A 547 -55.08 16.97 29.72
CA ILE A 547 -55.71 15.73 30.18
C ILE A 547 -54.79 15.00 31.17
N LEU A 548 -53.48 14.94 30.89
CA LEU A 548 -52.50 14.27 31.76
C LEU A 548 -52.30 14.98 33.11
N GLU A 549 -52.40 16.30 33.15
CA GLU A 549 -52.13 17.14 34.34
C GLU A 549 -53.42 17.61 35.05
N LYS A 550 -54.59 17.09 34.65
CA LYS A 550 -55.88 17.54 35.16
C LYS A 550 -56.00 17.29 36.68
N PRO A 551 -56.25 18.32 37.52
CA PRO A 551 -56.42 18.18 38.97
C PRO A 551 -57.81 17.71 39.40
N ALA A 552 -58.46 16.88 38.58
CA ALA A 552 -59.79 16.38 38.82
C ALA A 552 -59.94 15.00 38.16
N ALA A 553 -60.98 14.27 38.55
CA ALA A 553 -61.33 13.02 37.89
C ALA A 553 -61.53 13.23 36.37
N LEU A 554 -61.02 12.29 35.60
CA LEU A 554 -61.17 12.25 34.16
C LEU A 554 -62.58 11.77 33.81
N ASP A 555 -63.15 12.31 32.74
CA ASP A 555 -64.39 11.78 32.16
C ASP A 555 -64.12 10.53 31.31
N ASP A 556 -65.18 9.81 30.93
CA ASP A 556 -65.07 8.54 30.19
C ASP A 556 -64.31 8.71 28.86
N GLY A 557 -64.47 9.84 28.18
CA GLY A 557 -63.77 10.12 26.93
C GLY A 557 -62.28 10.43 27.12
N GLU A 558 -61.94 11.14 28.19
CA GLU A 558 -60.57 11.39 28.61
C GLU A 558 -59.86 10.09 29.05
N VAL A 559 -60.54 9.21 29.78
CA VAL A 559 -60.02 7.89 30.17
C VAL A 559 -59.73 7.03 28.94
N ASP A 560 -60.65 6.98 27.98
CA ASP A 560 -60.46 6.23 26.73
C ASP A 560 -59.28 6.77 25.92
N LEU A 561 -59.05 8.09 25.91
CA LEU A 561 -57.89 8.69 25.26
C LEU A 561 -56.57 8.31 25.96
N ILE A 562 -56.54 8.30 27.29
CA ILE A 562 -55.35 7.85 28.03
C ILE A 562 -55.06 6.38 27.74
N ARG A 563 -56.08 5.52 27.69
CA ARG A 563 -55.89 4.09 27.39
C ARG A 563 -55.24 3.82 26.03
N GLN A 564 -55.36 4.75 25.08
CA GLN A 564 -54.70 4.62 23.77
C GLN A 564 -53.17 4.70 23.84
N HIS A 565 -52.57 5.16 24.95
CA HIS A 565 -51.12 5.28 25.05
C HIS A 565 -50.39 3.94 24.84
N THR A 566 -50.99 2.80 25.19
CA THR A 566 -50.38 1.49 24.94
C THR A 566 -50.30 1.16 23.44
N VAL A 567 -51.40 1.38 22.71
CA VAL A 567 -51.50 1.18 21.26
C VAL A 567 -50.62 2.17 20.49
N ILE A 568 -50.56 3.42 20.95
CA ILE A 568 -49.71 4.45 20.36
C ILE A 568 -48.23 4.11 20.64
N GLY A 569 -47.92 3.65 21.85
CA GLY A 569 -46.57 3.20 22.24
C GLY A 569 -46.07 2.07 21.36
N GLU A 570 -46.87 1.02 21.17
CA GLU A 570 -46.58 -0.05 20.20
C GLU A 570 -46.28 0.51 18.81
N ARG A 571 -47.14 1.41 18.31
CA ARG A 571 -46.99 1.99 16.96
C ARG A 571 -45.72 2.81 16.81
N ILE A 572 -45.34 3.58 17.84
CA ILE A 572 -44.09 4.33 17.88
C ILE A 572 -42.89 3.37 17.80
N LEU A 573 -42.92 2.29 18.58
CA LEU A 573 -41.83 1.33 18.67
C LEU A 573 -41.72 0.43 17.42
N ALA A 574 -42.85 0.13 16.76
CA ALA A 574 -42.90 -0.69 15.55
C ALA A 574 -42.18 -0.07 14.33
N VAL A 575 -41.87 1.23 14.38
CA VAL A 575 -41.07 1.93 13.35
C VAL A 575 -39.68 1.30 13.21
N SER A 576 -39.10 0.78 14.31
CA SER A 576 -37.84 0.02 14.27
C SER A 576 -38.12 -1.48 14.30
N PRO A 577 -37.67 -2.27 13.30
CA PRO A 577 -37.79 -3.73 13.34
C PRO A 577 -37.17 -4.36 14.59
N ALA A 578 -36.15 -3.71 15.19
CA ALA A 578 -35.48 -4.19 16.40
C ALA A 578 -36.30 -3.98 17.68
N LEU A 579 -37.27 -3.05 17.70
CA LEU A 579 -38.11 -2.74 18.85
C LEU A 579 -39.53 -3.31 18.72
N ARG A 580 -39.82 -4.10 17.69
CA ARG A 580 -41.17 -4.62 17.46
C ARG A 580 -41.69 -5.50 18.59
N ARG A 581 -40.84 -6.40 19.11
CA ARG A 581 -41.18 -7.26 20.26
C ARG A 581 -41.36 -6.46 21.54
N VAL A 582 -40.52 -5.44 21.75
CA VAL A 582 -40.65 -4.47 22.84
C VAL A 582 -42.00 -3.76 22.76
N GLY A 583 -42.40 -3.30 21.56
CA GLY A 583 -43.71 -2.68 21.31
C GLY A 583 -44.90 -3.58 21.67
N THR A 584 -44.82 -4.88 21.40
CA THR A 584 -45.85 -5.85 21.83
C THR A 584 -45.97 -5.92 23.35
N LEU A 585 -44.85 -5.92 24.09
CA LEU A 585 -44.89 -5.91 25.55
C LEU A 585 -45.49 -4.60 26.09
N VAL A 586 -45.16 -3.45 25.49
CA VAL A 586 -45.72 -2.14 25.83
C VAL A 586 -47.23 -2.09 25.58
N ARG A 587 -47.71 -2.69 24.49
CA ARG A 587 -49.15 -2.74 24.18
C ARG A 587 -49.96 -3.37 25.31
N HIS A 588 -49.44 -4.44 25.90
CA HIS A 588 -50.17 -5.27 26.84
C HIS A 588 -49.81 -5.00 28.31
N SER A 589 -49.00 -3.97 28.61
CA SER A 589 -48.54 -3.67 29.98
C SER A 589 -49.66 -3.29 30.96
N HIS A 590 -50.83 -2.91 30.46
CA HIS A 590 -52.03 -2.58 31.24
C HIS A 590 -53.16 -3.61 31.11
N GLU A 591 -52.87 -4.79 30.57
CA GLU A 591 -53.76 -5.93 30.67
C GLU A 591 -53.83 -6.41 32.14
N ARG A 592 -54.98 -6.95 32.54
CA ARG A 592 -55.18 -7.49 33.88
C ARG A 592 -55.36 -8.99 33.79
N TRP A 593 -54.83 -9.71 34.78
CA TRP A 593 -54.90 -11.17 34.79
C TRP A 593 -56.33 -11.72 34.68
N ASP A 594 -57.31 -11.00 35.25
CA ASP A 594 -58.76 -11.26 35.19
C ASP A 594 -59.47 -10.88 33.88
N GLY A 595 -58.78 -10.26 32.92
CA GLY A 595 -59.36 -9.76 31.66
C GLY A 595 -60.00 -8.38 31.75
N GLY A 596 -60.00 -7.73 32.92
CA GLY A 596 -60.56 -6.38 33.10
C GLY A 596 -59.65 -5.25 32.60
N GLY A 597 -58.52 -5.59 31.96
CA GLY A 597 -57.51 -4.65 31.48
C GLY A 597 -57.80 -4.07 30.11
N TYR A 598 -56.78 -3.42 29.53
CA TYR A 598 -56.84 -2.82 28.19
C TYR A 598 -55.46 -2.92 27.52
N PRO A 599 -55.37 -2.81 26.18
CA PRO A 599 -56.42 -2.47 25.21
C PRO A 599 -57.23 -3.65 24.65
N ASP A 600 -56.76 -4.88 24.80
CA ASP A 600 -57.30 -6.05 24.11
C ASP A 600 -58.12 -6.98 25.03
N GLY A 601 -58.02 -6.82 26.35
CA GLY A 601 -58.81 -7.57 27.34
C GLY A 601 -58.34 -9.02 27.47
N LEU A 602 -57.03 -9.24 27.37
CA LEU A 602 -56.41 -10.56 27.43
C LEU A 602 -56.51 -11.14 28.84
N VAL A 603 -56.67 -12.47 28.94
CA VAL A 603 -56.86 -13.17 30.23
C VAL A 603 -55.68 -14.11 30.51
N GLY A 604 -55.19 -14.09 31.74
CA GLY A 604 -54.20 -15.05 32.22
C GLY A 604 -52.94 -15.12 31.35
N ASP A 605 -52.62 -16.32 30.88
CA ASP A 605 -51.42 -16.59 30.08
C ASP A 605 -51.46 -16.05 28.64
N GLU A 606 -52.61 -15.55 28.18
CA GLU A 606 -52.68 -14.82 26.91
C GLU A 606 -51.88 -13.52 26.96
N ILE A 607 -51.68 -12.96 28.16
CA ILE A 607 -50.84 -11.79 28.38
C ILE A 607 -49.36 -12.22 28.33
N PRO A 608 -48.53 -11.61 27.47
CA PRO A 608 -47.10 -11.91 27.43
C PRO A 608 -46.46 -11.77 28.81
N LEU A 609 -45.62 -12.73 29.22
CA LEU A 609 -45.01 -12.74 30.55
C LEU A 609 -44.28 -11.43 30.87
N GLY A 610 -43.60 -10.85 29.88
CA GLY A 610 -42.95 -9.55 30.01
C GLY A 610 -43.91 -8.42 30.40
N ALA A 611 -45.11 -8.38 29.80
CA ALA A 611 -46.13 -7.38 30.11
C ALA A 611 -46.72 -7.58 31.51
N ARG A 612 -46.88 -8.84 31.96
CA ARG A 612 -47.29 -9.18 33.34
C ARG A 612 -46.28 -8.69 34.37
N ILE A 613 -44.99 -8.82 34.07
CA ILE A 613 -43.90 -8.29 34.92
C ILE A 613 -43.97 -6.76 35.00
N ILE A 614 -44.11 -6.08 33.86
CA ILE A 614 -44.20 -4.62 33.81
C ILE A 614 -45.40 -4.12 34.61
N ALA A 615 -46.57 -4.75 34.48
CA ALA A 615 -47.79 -4.37 35.20
C ALA A 615 -47.60 -4.38 36.73
N VAL A 616 -46.91 -5.40 37.27
CA VAL A 616 -46.61 -5.49 38.70
C VAL A 616 -45.60 -4.43 39.13
N CYS A 617 -44.55 -4.22 38.34
CA CYS A 617 -43.49 -3.26 38.65
C CYS A 617 -44.01 -1.81 38.60
N ASP A 618 -44.81 -1.47 37.59
CA ASP A 618 -45.44 -0.14 37.46
C ASP A 618 -46.44 0.10 38.60
N ALA A 619 -47.27 -0.88 38.95
CA ALA A 619 -48.20 -0.75 40.07
C ALA A 619 -47.49 -0.56 41.41
N PHE A 620 -46.37 -1.25 41.64
CA PHE A 620 -45.55 -1.05 42.83
C PHE A 620 -44.98 0.36 42.89
N ASP A 621 -44.31 0.80 41.82
CA ASP A 621 -43.74 2.15 41.75
C ASP A 621 -44.81 3.22 41.93
N ALA A 622 -45.98 3.04 41.30
CA ALA A 622 -47.13 3.93 41.46
C ALA A 622 -47.69 4.02 42.89
N MET A 623 -47.49 2.98 43.72
CA MET A 623 -47.90 2.99 45.12
C MET A 623 -46.84 3.61 46.02
N THR A 624 -45.56 3.43 45.70
CA THR A 624 -44.44 3.87 46.56
C THR A 624 -43.89 5.26 46.23
N SER A 625 -44.28 5.85 45.10
CA SER A 625 -43.85 7.18 44.66
C SER A 625 -44.92 8.25 44.94
N ASP A 626 -44.51 9.45 45.36
CA ASP A 626 -45.43 10.57 45.60
C ASP A 626 -46.04 11.10 44.29
N ARG A 627 -47.37 11.29 44.26
CA ARG A 627 -48.10 11.82 43.09
C ARG A 627 -48.96 13.04 43.47
N PRO A 628 -49.24 13.99 42.54
CA PRO A 628 -49.96 15.24 42.84
C PRO A 628 -51.33 15.09 43.56
N TYR A 629 -51.94 13.90 43.51
CA TYR A 629 -53.24 13.60 44.13
C TYR A 629 -53.22 12.39 45.08
N LYS A 630 -52.07 11.79 45.36
CA LYS A 630 -51.95 10.58 46.19
C LYS A 630 -50.58 10.53 46.87
N GLN A 631 -50.57 10.47 48.21
CA GLN A 631 -49.35 10.24 48.99
C GLN A 631 -48.88 8.79 48.79
N SER A 632 -47.55 8.61 48.74
CA SER A 632 -46.92 7.29 48.74
C SER A 632 -47.36 6.45 49.96
N ILE A 633 -47.46 5.14 49.77
CA ILE A 633 -47.69 4.20 50.87
C ILE A 633 -46.39 3.43 51.21
N PRO A 634 -46.23 2.98 52.46
CA PRO A 634 -45.06 2.20 52.86
C PRO A 634 -44.89 0.94 52.00
N ILE A 635 -43.64 0.55 51.75
CA ILE A 635 -43.30 -0.63 50.92
C ILE A 635 -44.01 -1.90 51.43
N ALA A 636 -44.11 -2.09 52.74
CA ALA A 636 -44.80 -3.24 53.33
C ALA A 636 -46.29 -3.30 52.94
N ASP A 637 -46.96 -2.14 52.91
CA ASP A 637 -48.37 -2.03 52.52
C ASP A 637 -48.53 -2.21 51.00
N ALA A 638 -47.60 -1.69 50.20
CA ALA A 638 -47.58 -1.93 48.75
C ALA A 638 -47.42 -3.42 48.41
N LEU A 639 -46.53 -4.14 49.11
CA LEU A 639 -46.37 -5.59 48.95
C LEU A 639 -47.61 -6.37 49.41
N ALA A 640 -48.26 -5.94 50.50
CA ALA A 640 -49.51 -6.53 50.96
C ALA A 640 -50.63 -6.33 49.93
N GLU A 641 -50.70 -5.16 49.30
CA GLU A 641 -51.70 -4.86 48.27
C GLU A 641 -51.47 -5.65 46.97
N LEU A 642 -50.21 -5.81 46.53
CA LEU A 642 -49.87 -6.68 45.40
C LEU A 642 -50.32 -8.12 45.65
N ARG A 643 -50.06 -8.66 46.86
CA ARG A 643 -50.50 -10.00 47.27
C ARG A 643 -52.01 -10.13 47.32
N ARG A 644 -52.71 -9.10 47.79
CA ARG A 644 -54.18 -9.06 47.83
C ARG A 644 -54.79 -9.11 46.43
N CYS A 645 -54.12 -8.48 45.46
CA CYS A 645 -54.56 -8.40 44.07
C CYS A 645 -54.04 -9.54 43.18
N ALA A 646 -53.29 -10.50 43.73
CA ALA A 646 -52.76 -11.65 43.00
C ALA A 646 -53.90 -12.61 42.61
N GLY A 647 -53.95 -12.99 41.34
CA GLY A 647 -55.00 -13.85 40.77
C GLY A 647 -56.20 -13.08 40.22
N ASP A 648 -56.33 -11.79 40.54
CA ASP A 648 -57.31 -10.88 39.96
C ASP A 648 -56.60 -9.90 39.00
N GLN A 649 -55.96 -8.85 39.54
CA GLN A 649 -55.30 -7.84 38.72
C GLN A 649 -53.96 -8.35 38.17
N PHE A 650 -53.21 -9.09 38.99
CA PHE A 650 -51.83 -9.48 38.70
C PHE A 650 -51.66 -10.99 38.66
N ASP A 651 -50.71 -11.44 37.85
CA ASP A 651 -50.29 -12.84 37.81
C ASP A 651 -49.72 -13.27 39.19
N PRO A 652 -50.28 -14.31 39.85
CA PRO A 652 -49.79 -14.80 41.12
C PRO A 652 -48.31 -15.19 41.15
N VAL A 653 -47.79 -15.73 40.03
CA VAL A 653 -46.39 -16.18 39.92
C VAL A 653 -45.47 -14.98 39.87
N VAL A 654 -45.83 -13.94 39.11
CA VAL A 654 -45.06 -12.71 39.00
C VAL A 654 -45.07 -11.96 40.33
N VAL A 655 -46.23 -11.84 41.00
CA VAL A 655 -46.31 -11.22 42.34
C VAL A 655 -45.43 -11.95 43.35
N HIS A 656 -45.45 -13.28 43.35
CA HIS A 656 -44.59 -14.06 44.24
C HIS A 656 -43.10 -13.79 43.97
N ALA A 657 -42.68 -13.79 42.71
CA ALA A 657 -41.31 -13.48 42.32
C ALA A 657 -40.91 -12.05 42.69
N PHE A 658 -41.79 -11.07 42.45
CA PHE A 658 -41.58 -9.67 42.81
C PHE A 658 -41.41 -9.49 44.31
N CYS A 659 -42.35 -10.01 45.12
CA CYS A 659 -42.26 -9.87 46.57
C CYS A 659 -41.00 -10.52 47.13
N ALA A 660 -40.62 -11.69 46.63
CA ALA A 660 -39.41 -12.38 47.09
C ALA A 660 -38.12 -11.61 46.72
N GLU A 661 -38.11 -10.90 45.59
CA GLU A 661 -37.00 -10.03 45.21
C GLU A 661 -36.95 -8.75 46.07
N ALA A 662 -38.10 -8.11 46.28
CA ALA A 662 -38.21 -6.91 47.11
C ALA A 662 -37.84 -7.18 48.58
N GLU A 663 -38.29 -8.30 49.15
CA GLU A 663 -37.97 -8.70 50.52
C GLU A 663 -36.49 -9.08 50.70
N ALA A 664 -35.88 -9.72 49.69
CA ALA A 664 -34.45 -9.96 49.69
C ALA A 664 -33.67 -8.63 49.74
N LEU A 665 -34.08 -7.63 48.95
CA LEU A 665 -33.44 -6.33 48.97
C LEU A 665 -33.59 -5.62 50.34
N LEU A 666 -34.80 -5.61 50.90
CA LEU A 666 -35.08 -5.01 52.22
C LEU A 666 -34.28 -5.67 53.35
N SER A 667 -34.11 -7.01 53.32
CA SER A 667 -33.29 -7.73 54.30
C SER A 667 -31.80 -7.33 54.21
N THR A 668 -31.31 -7.07 53.00
CA THR A 668 -29.91 -6.69 52.76
C THR A 668 -29.60 -5.28 53.26
N VAL A 669 -30.58 -4.38 53.20
CA VAL A 669 -30.49 -2.99 53.69
C VAL A 669 -30.70 -2.91 55.21
N ALA A 670 -31.63 -3.69 55.77
CA ALA A 670 -31.88 -3.75 57.21
C ALA A 670 -30.64 -4.22 58.01
N ASP A 671 -29.77 -5.05 57.41
CA ASP A 671 -28.50 -5.48 58.00
C ASP A 671 -27.42 -4.37 58.01
N ARG A 672 -27.63 -3.24 57.31
CA ARG A 672 -26.64 -2.15 57.16
C ARG A 672 -26.91 -0.90 58.02
N VAL A 673 -28.10 -0.72 58.61
CA VAL A 673 -28.48 0.49 59.37
C VAL A 673 -29.05 0.13 60.76
N PRO A 674 -28.55 0.68 61.89
CA PRO A 674 -29.12 0.42 63.20
C PRO A 674 -30.44 1.20 63.41
N ALA A 675 -31.46 0.48 63.89
CA ALA A 675 -32.85 0.92 64.02
C ALA A 675 -33.06 2.18 64.88
N SER A 676 -33.58 3.24 64.25
CA SER A 676 -34.34 4.32 64.90
C SER A 676 -35.83 4.17 64.53
N PRO A 677 -36.80 4.36 65.44
CA PRO A 677 -38.23 4.11 65.15
C PRO A 677 -38.91 5.16 64.26
N GLU A 678 -38.22 6.24 63.86
CA GLU A 678 -38.83 7.36 63.11
C GLU A 678 -38.53 7.35 61.60
N ASP A 679 -37.59 6.52 61.13
CA ASP A 679 -37.24 6.42 59.70
C ASP A 679 -37.76 5.09 59.12
N GLN A 680 -39.02 5.08 58.70
CA GLN A 680 -39.48 4.03 57.78
C GLN A 680 -38.97 4.34 56.37
N PRO A 681 -38.40 3.36 55.66
CA PRO A 681 -37.85 3.62 54.34
C PRO A 681 -38.93 4.04 53.33
N THR A 682 -38.75 5.23 52.76
CA THR A 682 -39.43 5.72 51.56
C THR A 682 -38.76 5.15 50.31
N SER A 683 -39.31 5.40 49.11
CA SER A 683 -38.84 4.87 47.81
C SER A 683 -37.34 5.04 47.53
N ASP A 684 -36.69 5.98 48.20
CA ASP A 684 -35.27 6.34 48.09
C ASP A 684 -34.32 5.16 48.39
N LEU A 685 -34.78 4.10 49.08
CA LEU A 685 -34.01 2.86 49.25
C LEU A 685 -33.61 2.19 47.93
N PHE A 686 -34.37 2.41 46.86
CA PHE A 686 -34.14 1.80 45.55
C PHE A 686 -33.40 2.74 44.57
N GLU A 687 -33.01 3.93 45.02
CA GLU A 687 -32.28 4.93 44.23
C GLU A 687 -30.75 4.83 44.40
N GLU A 688 -30.24 4.59 45.62
CA GLU A 688 -28.78 4.63 45.89
C GLU A 688 -28.08 3.26 45.99
N ASP A 689 -28.76 2.17 46.42
CA ASP A 689 -28.08 0.92 46.81
C ASP A 689 -28.22 -0.25 45.79
N TRP A 690 -28.80 0.02 44.61
CA TRP A 690 -28.96 -0.96 43.51
C TRP A 690 -27.67 -1.18 42.69
N THR A 691 -26.55 -1.48 43.37
CA THR A 691 -25.38 -2.04 42.69
C THR A 691 -25.54 -3.56 42.59
N VAL A 692 -25.72 -4.07 41.37
CA VAL A 692 -25.78 -5.51 41.08
C VAL A 692 -24.51 -6.18 41.65
N PRO A 693 -24.61 -7.10 42.62
CA PRO A 693 -23.47 -7.89 43.03
C PRO A 693 -23.05 -8.78 41.87
N MET A 694 -21.74 -8.78 41.54
CA MET A 694 -21.15 -9.73 40.60
C MET A 694 -21.57 -11.17 40.99
N PRO A 695 -21.89 -12.05 40.03
CA PRO A 695 -22.40 -13.37 40.32
C PRO A 695 -21.38 -14.19 41.15
N ASP A 696 -21.83 -14.69 42.29
CA ASP A 696 -21.12 -15.72 43.06
C ASP A 696 -21.13 -17.02 42.23
N PRO A 697 -19.97 -17.65 41.94
CA PRO A 697 -19.88 -18.86 41.12
C PRO A 697 -20.53 -20.13 41.71
N ALA A 698 -21.31 -20.03 42.80
CA ALA A 698 -21.88 -21.18 43.51
C ALA A 698 -23.37 -21.47 43.24
N PHE A 699 -24.08 -20.75 42.37
CA PHE A 699 -25.48 -21.08 42.05
C PHE A 699 -25.58 -22.30 41.11
N SER A 700 -25.62 -23.47 41.75
CA SER A 700 -25.86 -24.77 41.12
C SER A 700 -27.36 -24.95 40.83
N ALA A 701 -27.66 -25.49 39.65
CA ALA A 701 -28.93 -25.93 39.06
C ALA A 701 -30.24 -25.92 39.89
N PRO A 702 -31.40 -25.59 39.27
CA PRO A 702 -32.70 -25.73 39.93
C PRO A 702 -33.10 -27.20 40.19
N ASP A 703 -33.84 -27.39 41.28
CA ASP A 703 -34.49 -28.62 41.75
C ASP A 703 -35.32 -29.31 40.63
N PRO A 704 -35.14 -30.62 40.38
CA PRO A 704 -35.86 -31.36 39.34
C PRO A 704 -37.38 -31.54 39.56
N ALA A 705 -37.98 -30.94 40.60
CA ALA A 705 -39.42 -31.04 40.87
C ALA A 705 -40.33 -30.04 40.11
N LEU A 706 -39.77 -29.07 39.36
CA LEU A 706 -40.55 -28.15 38.52
C LEU A 706 -40.45 -28.55 37.04
N ARG A 707 -41.34 -29.44 36.59
CA ARG A 707 -41.50 -29.77 35.17
C ARG A 707 -42.11 -28.59 34.42
N ALA A 708 -41.39 -28.08 33.42
CA ALA A 708 -41.97 -27.30 32.33
C ALA A 708 -43.01 -28.15 31.56
N PRO A 709 -44.10 -27.58 31.05
CA PRO A 709 -44.96 -28.28 30.10
C PRO A 709 -44.21 -28.54 28.78
N ASP A 710 -44.47 -29.70 28.18
CA ASP A 710 -43.82 -30.18 26.95
C ASP A 710 -43.92 -29.16 25.78
N PRO A 711 -42.90 -29.11 24.89
CA PRO A 711 -42.92 -28.24 23.74
C PRO A 711 -44.05 -28.62 22.79
N VAL A 712 -44.92 -27.65 22.50
CA VAL A 712 -45.94 -27.73 21.44
C VAL A 712 -45.22 -28.02 20.11
N GLN A 713 -45.59 -29.12 19.47
CA GLN A 713 -45.15 -29.45 18.12
C GLN A 713 -45.57 -28.35 17.15
N GLU A 714 -44.59 -27.76 16.44
CA GLU A 714 -44.80 -26.89 15.29
C GLU A 714 -45.66 -27.61 14.24
N GLN A 715 -46.93 -27.21 14.15
CA GLN A 715 -47.83 -27.64 13.10
C GLN A 715 -47.79 -26.59 11.98
N ALA A 716 -47.23 -27.00 10.84
CA ALA A 716 -47.10 -26.20 9.63
C ALA A 716 -48.43 -25.57 9.18
N TRP A 717 -48.43 -24.25 8.94
CA TRP A 717 -49.49 -23.59 8.19
C TRP A 717 -49.40 -23.96 6.70
N PRO A 718 -50.49 -24.39 6.06
CA PRO A 718 -50.56 -24.44 4.60
C PRO A 718 -50.88 -23.06 4.04
N ASN A 719 -50.05 -22.65 3.07
CA ASN A 719 -50.39 -21.63 2.08
C ASN A 719 -51.81 -21.83 1.54
N GLN A 720 -52.64 -20.78 1.54
CA GLN A 720 -53.56 -20.48 0.44
C GLN A 720 -54.18 -19.08 0.57
N VAL A 721 -53.80 -18.25 -0.41
CA VAL A 721 -54.43 -17.05 -1.01
C VAL A 721 -54.58 -15.79 -0.14
#